data_AF-A0A926TJA7-F1
#
_entry.id   AF-A0A926TJA7-F1
#
_cell.length_a   1.000
_cell.length_b   1.000
_cell.length_c   1.000
_cell.angle_alpha   90.00
_cell.angle_beta   90.00
_cell.angle_gamma   90.00
#
_symmetry.space_group_name_H-M   'P 1'
#
loop_
_entity.id
_entity.type
_entity.pdbx_description
1 polymer ?
#
loop_
_entity_poly.entity_id
_entity_poly.type
_entity_poly.pdbx_seq_one_letter_code
_entity_poly.pdbx_strand_id
1 'polypeptide(L)'
;MVGSSARFSDIQAHWARSFIESLAQRNIVRGFPDQTFRPNRAVTRAEFAVLVQTAFARPPKRPNVPFVDVPANYWAANAIRQAYEAGFLSGYPDRSFRPDETVTRAQVLVALVSGLGITATRSIPLAEVYQDSAQIPSFATNAIAAATDTELVVNFPTWQLLRPQQAATRAEVATSIYQTLVHLEQAPPIASEAIVRWLQTVRVSHTREFRAVWVTTVWNRDWTSKPGLPAAQQQAEFIALLNQMQALNLNALILQVRPEGDALYASSLEPWSHWLTGQQGKPPEPFYDPLEFAINQCHQRGIELHAWFNPYRARSTPQTVNAPSHIAVTNPDVVYEWGNQLWMDPGASRVQERTYRVILDVVRRYDVDGIHLDDYFYPYPIAGKSFPDDKTYQAYQASGGTLPRADWRRENVNQLIQRLAAGIRAEKPFVKFGISPFGIYRPGQPEPIRGLDAYDQLYADSLKWLQQGWMDYLTPQLYWKIDAPAQSYPVLLNWWLANNPKQRHVYIGNNIALLNGKDRDVTEIERQVDLTRQQRDRFALGNIFYSMETFSINRQGVSDRFQTAIYRDPVLAPVIPWLTLSTPTPPTRVRARDGKLTWSVATPDIRAWTLYQKQNDRWTLRQILPAKTTTAAVPSGTYALCAVNRLAAESLGVVVSVTS
;
A
#
# COMPACT_ATOMS: atom_id res chain seq x y z
N MET A 1 8.36 42.50 17.10
CA MET A 1 6.92 42.74 17.32
C MET A 1 6.14 41.76 16.47
N VAL A 2 5.50 40.76 17.09
CA VAL A 2 4.64 39.79 16.40
C VAL A 2 3.31 40.50 16.14
N GLY A 3 3.08 40.92 14.89
CA GLY A 3 1.88 41.67 14.50
C GLY A 3 0.61 40.83 14.68
N SER A 4 -0.43 41.42 15.26
CA SER A 4 -1.73 40.77 15.42
C SER A 4 -2.22 40.25 14.08
N SER A 5 -2.49 38.94 13.99
CA SER A 5 -3.15 38.35 12.83
C SER A 5 -4.44 39.12 12.55
N ALA A 6 -4.58 39.73 11.37
CA ALA A 6 -5.86 40.31 10.96
C ALA A 6 -6.91 39.19 10.97
N ARG A 7 -7.81 39.21 11.95
CA ARG A 7 -8.91 38.24 12.09
C ARG A 7 -10.17 38.87 11.52
N PHE A 8 -10.65 38.37 10.38
CA PHE A 8 -11.94 38.75 9.83
C PHE A 8 -13.03 37.83 10.38
N SER A 9 -14.14 38.40 10.86
CA SER A 9 -15.19 37.63 11.55
C SER A 9 -15.95 36.68 10.63
N ASP A 10 -16.04 37.00 9.34
CA ASP A 10 -16.88 36.33 8.35
C ASP A 10 -16.17 35.26 7.51
N ILE A 11 -14.90 34.94 7.81
CA ILE A 11 -14.12 33.92 7.07
C ILE A 11 -13.77 32.68 7.91
N GLN A 12 -14.23 32.58 9.15
CA GLN A 12 -13.74 31.55 10.09
C GLN A 12 -13.96 30.11 9.59
N ALA A 13 -15.07 29.86 8.90
CA ALA A 13 -15.40 28.58 8.25
C ALA A 13 -15.30 28.64 6.71
N HIS A 14 -14.69 29.70 6.15
CA HIS A 14 -14.67 29.92 4.71
C HIS A 14 -13.47 29.19 4.06
N TRP A 15 -13.70 28.55 2.90
CA TRP A 15 -12.68 27.76 2.19
C TRP A 15 -11.41 28.56 1.83
N ALA A 16 -11.55 29.86 1.60
CA ALA A 16 -10.46 30.77 1.25
C ALA A 16 -9.71 31.36 2.45
N ARG A 17 -10.06 30.99 3.69
CA ARG A 17 -9.58 31.64 4.93
C ARG A 17 -8.06 31.82 4.96
N SER A 18 -7.31 30.72 4.80
CA SER A 18 -5.85 30.73 4.94
C SER A 18 -5.19 31.63 3.89
N PHE A 19 -5.74 31.70 2.67
CA PHE A 19 -5.26 32.60 1.62
C PHE A 19 -5.49 34.06 1.99
N ILE A 20 -6.69 34.38 2.47
CA ILE A 20 -7.09 35.74 2.85
C ILE A 20 -6.26 36.25 4.04
N GLU A 21 -6.15 35.45 5.11
CA GLU A 21 -5.35 35.81 6.28
C GLU A 21 -3.87 36.02 5.91
N SER A 22 -3.32 35.17 5.04
CA SER A 22 -1.93 35.30 4.59
C SER A 22 -1.70 36.56 3.75
N LEU A 23 -2.63 36.93 2.87
CA LEU A 23 -2.54 38.18 2.11
C LEU A 23 -2.73 39.42 2.99
N ALA A 24 -3.57 39.33 4.03
CA ALA A 24 -3.78 40.43 4.97
C ALA A 24 -2.53 40.70 5.81
N GLN A 25 -1.85 39.62 6.27
CA GLN A 25 -0.55 39.73 6.94
C GLN A 25 0.54 40.37 6.07
N ARG A 26 0.40 40.27 4.75
CA ARG A 26 1.29 40.89 3.75
C ARG A 26 0.86 42.31 3.35
N ASN A 27 -0.19 42.84 3.97
CA ASN A 27 -0.80 44.14 3.62
C ASN A 27 -1.30 44.24 2.17
N ILE A 28 -1.56 43.10 1.50
CA ILE A 28 -2.04 43.05 0.11
C ILE A 28 -3.56 43.21 0.05
N VAL A 29 -4.27 42.59 1.01
CA VAL A 29 -5.73 42.75 1.15
C VAL A 29 -6.06 43.39 2.48
N ARG A 30 -7.18 44.11 2.53
CA ARG A 30 -7.72 44.72 3.74
C ARG A 30 -9.21 44.39 3.86
N GLY A 31 -9.67 44.27 5.11
CA GLY A 31 -11.09 44.16 5.44
C GLY A 31 -11.77 45.52 5.53
N PHE A 32 -13.03 45.49 5.93
CA PHE A 32 -13.87 46.66 6.14
C PHE A 32 -13.79 47.14 7.61
N PRO A 33 -14.22 48.38 7.90
CA PRO A 33 -14.23 48.92 9.27
C PRO A 33 -15.04 48.07 10.28
N ASP A 34 -16.00 47.29 9.79
CA ASP A 34 -16.83 46.35 10.57
C ASP A 34 -16.14 45.00 10.88
N GLN A 35 -14.83 44.90 10.64
CA GLN A 35 -14.01 43.69 10.84
C GLN A 35 -14.37 42.52 9.91
N THR A 36 -15.14 42.75 8.84
CA THR A 36 -15.44 41.74 7.82
C THR A 36 -14.47 41.81 6.64
N PHE A 37 -14.31 40.69 5.91
CA PHE A 37 -13.63 40.66 4.62
C PHE A 37 -14.59 40.69 3.44
N ARG A 38 -15.83 40.22 3.62
CA ARG A 38 -16.88 40.02 2.61
C ARG A 38 -16.44 39.11 1.46
N PRO A 39 -16.06 37.85 1.75
CA PRO A 39 -15.40 36.96 0.77
C PRO A 39 -16.23 36.69 -0.48
N ASN A 40 -17.55 36.67 -0.38
CA ASN A 40 -18.47 36.35 -1.48
C ASN A 40 -18.91 37.58 -2.30
N ARG A 41 -18.47 38.80 -1.93
CA ARG A 41 -18.80 40.00 -2.69
C ARG A 41 -17.98 40.03 -3.99
N ALA A 42 -18.61 40.38 -5.09
CA ALA A 42 -17.91 40.64 -6.35
C ALA A 42 -16.89 41.80 -6.21
N VAL A 43 -15.84 41.76 -7.03
CA VAL A 43 -14.78 42.77 -7.08
C VAL A 43 -14.97 43.64 -8.32
N THR A 44 -14.90 44.97 -8.15
CA THR A 44 -14.93 45.90 -9.29
C THR A 44 -13.58 45.98 -9.99
N ARG A 45 -13.55 46.46 -11.23
CA ARG A 45 -12.33 46.67 -12.00
C ARG A 45 -11.36 47.62 -11.30
N ALA A 46 -11.86 48.68 -10.66
CA ALA A 46 -11.04 49.59 -9.86
C ALA A 46 -10.43 48.91 -8.62
N GLU A 47 -11.22 48.14 -7.88
CA GLU A 47 -10.74 47.39 -6.72
C GLU A 47 -9.68 46.36 -7.12
N PHE A 48 -9.89 45.65 -8.23
CA PHE A 48 -8.93 44.69 -8.73
C PHE A 48 -7.62 45.36 -9.16
N ALA A 49 -7.67 46.54 -9.79
CA ALA A 49 -6.47 47.32 -10.13
C ALA A 49 -5.61 47.64 -8.89
N VAL A 50 -6.24 48.01 -7.77
CA VAL A 50 -5.56 48.25 -6.50
C VAL A 50 -4.92 46.97 -5.96
N LEU A 51 -5.64 45.84 -6.03
CA LEU A 51 -5.12 44.55 -5.56
C LEU A 51 -3.89 44.10 -6.36
N VAL A 52 -3.92 44.16 -7.69
CA VAL A 52 -2.77 43.75 -8.52
C VAL A 52 -1.60 44.72 -8.38
N GLN A 53 -1.85 46.03 -8.28
CA GLN A 53 -0.80 47.02 -8.01
C GLN A 53 -0.11 46.75 -6.67
N THR A 54 -0.89 46.50 -5.62
CA THR A 54 -0.36 46.25 -4.27
C THR A 54 0.39 44.93 -4.21
N ALA A 55 -0.08 43.90 -4.89
CA ALA A 55 0.55 42.58 -4.90
C ALA A 55 1.80 42.51 -5.79
N PHE A 56 1.81 43.23 -6.93
CA PHE A 56 2.82 43.05 -7.98
C PHE A 56 3.31 44.39 -8.52
N ALA A 57 4.38 44.92 -7.93
CA ALA A 57 5.09 46.07 -8.48
C ALA A 57 5.83 45.67 -9.78
N ARG A 58 5.34 46.15 -10.93
CA ARG A 58 5.93 45.90 -12.25
C ARG A 58 6.22 47.21 -12.97
N PRO A 59 7.33 47.30 -13.73
CA PRO A 59 7.62 48.49 -14.51
C PRO A 59 6.60 48.69 -15.65
N PRO A 60 6.37 49.94 -16.09
CA PRO A 60 5.56 50.23 -17.27
C PRO A 60 6.06 49.49 -18.53
N LYS A 61 5.14 48.83 -19.23
CA LYS A 61 5.36 48.14 -20.53
C LYS A 61 4.75 48.90 -21.72
N ARG A 62 3.81 49.81 -21.45
CA ARG A 62 3.14 50.64 -22.47
C ARG A 62 2.90 52.06 -21.95
N PRO A 63 2.82 53.07 -22.85
CA PRO A 63 2.60 54.46 -22.45
C PRO A 63 1.23 54.65 -21.81
N ASN A 64 1.12 55.63 -20.92
CA ASN A 64 -0.15 56.02 -20.30
C ASN A 64 -1.18 56.45 -21.35
N VAL A 65 -2.42 55.97 -21.19
CA VAL A 65 -3.58 56.45 -21.96
C VAL A 65 -4.67 56.81 -20.95
N PRO A 66 -5.03 58.10 -20.80
CA PRO A 66 -6.12 58.50 -19.91
C PRO A 66 -7.45 57.92 -20.35
N PHE A 67 -8.20 57.36 -19.41
CA PHE A 67 -9.56 56.85 -19.66
C PHE A 67 -10.60 57.95 -19.42
N VAL A 68 -11.62 58.01 -20.28
CA VAL A 68 -12.61 59.09 -20.28
C VAL A 68 -13.51 59.10 -19.04
N ASP A 69 -13.65 57.93 -18.40
CA ASP A 69 -14.50 57.66 -17.24
C ASP A 69 -13.69 57.47 -15.94
N VAL A 70 -12.41 57.85 -15.95
CA VAL A 70 -11.54 57.84 -14.76
C VAL A 70 -10.96 59.24 -14.54
N PRO A 71 -11.65 60.12 -13.81
CA PRO A 71 -11.15 61.42 -13.42
C PRO A 71 -9.81 61.33 -12.66
N ALA A 72 -8.97 62.36 -12.75
CA ALA A 72 -7.67 62.39 -12.07
C ALA A 72 -7.77 62.26 -10.53
N ASN A 73 -8.88 62.71 -9.95
CA ASN A 73 -9.19 62.60 -8.52
C ASN A 73 -9.96 61.32 -8.16
N TYR A 74 -10.20 60.40 -9.11
CA TYR A 74 -10.82 59.11 -8.81
C TYR A 74 -9.92 58.32 -7.85
N TRP A 75 -10.51 57.74 -6.80
CA TRP A 75 -9.76 57.14 -5.69
C TRP A 75 -8.76 56.05 -6.11
N ALA A 76 -9.04 55.35 -7.22
CA ALA A 76 -8.17 54.31 -7.79
C ALA A 76 -7.38 54.76 -9.04
N ALA A 77 -7.39 56.05 -9.41
CA ALA A 77 -6.81 56.53 -10.67
C ALA A 77 -5.34 56.10 -10.85
N ASN A 78 -4.52 56.20 -9.80
CA ASN A 78 -3.11 55.79 -9.85
C ASN A 78 -2.95 54.26 -10.02
N ALA A 79 -3.77 53.47 -9.31
CA ALA A 79 -3.73 52.01 -9.43
C ALA A 79 -4.18 51.54 -10.82
N ILE A 80 -5.23 52.17 -11.37
CA ILE A 80 -5.72 51.91 -12.73
C ILE A 80 -4.64 52.22 -13.76
N ARG A 81 -3.99 53.38 -13.66
CA ARG A 81 -2.88 53.76 -14.54
C ARG A 81 -1.76 52.73 -14.48
N GLN A 82 -1.29 52.37 -13.29
CA GLN A 82 -0.17 51.44 -13.14
C GLN A 82 -0.52 50.02 -13.61
N ALA A 83 -1.71 49.52 -13.28
CA ALA A 83 -2.19 48.24 -13.77
C ALA A 83 -2.31 48.23 -15.30
N TYR A 84 -2.70 49.35 -15.90
CA TYR A 84 -2.70 49.52 -17.35
C TYR A 84 -1.28 49.51 -17.90
N GLU A 85 -0.41 50.41 -17.46
CA GLU A 85 0.96 50.55 -17.94
C GLU A 85 1.75 49.24 -17.82
N ALA A 86 1.62 48.51 -16.71
CA ALA A 86 2.28 47.23 -16.47
C ALA A 86 1.68 46.04 -17.25
N GLY A 87 0.56 46.23 -17.95
CA GLY A 87 -0.07 45.22 -18.79
C GLY A 87 -1.00 44.24 -18.06
N PHE A 88 -1.41 44.53 -16.83
CA PHE A 88 -2.41 43.72 -16.11
C PHE A 88 -3.82 43.96 -16.64
N LEU A 89 -4.21 45.22 -16.86
CA LEU A 89 -5.60 45.56 -17.24
C LEU A 89 -5.64 46.44 -18.47
N SER A 90 -6.58 46.20 -19.39
CA SER A 90 -6.81 47.07 -20.54
C SER A 90 -8.16 47.79 -20.42
N GLY A 91 -8.27 48.95 -21.07
CA GLY A 91 -9.56 49.61 -21.30
C GLY A 91 -10.25 49.09 -22.55
N TYR A 92 -11.38 49.71 -22.88
CA TYR A 92 -12.23 49.36 -24.01
C TYR A 92 -11.92 50.25 -25.24
N PRO A 93 -12.36 49.87 -26.46
CA PRO A 93 -12.10 50.64 -27.68
C PRO A 93 -12.62 52.09 -27.64
N ASP A 94 -13.65 52.37 -26.85
CA ASP A 94 -14.23 53.70 -26.63
C ASP A 94 -13.42 54.60 -25.67
N ARG A 95 -12.22 54.16 -25.25
CA ARG A 95 -11.36 54.79 -24.24
C ARG A 95 -11.97 54.83 -22.82
N SER A 96 -12.96 53.99 -22.53
CA SER A 96 -13.44 53.76 -21.15
C SER A 96 -12.60 52.70 -20.42
N PHE A 97 -12.52 52.80 -19.11
CA PHE A 97 -11.99 51.75 -18.22
C PHE A 97 -13.11 50.95 -17.55
N ARG A 98 -14.26 51.57 -17.30
CA ARG A 98 -15.44 51.06 -16.58
C ARG A 98 -15.10 50.62 -15.15
N PRO A 99 -14.69 51.56 -14.27
CA PRO A 99 -14.11 51.24 -12.98
C PRO A 99 -15.08 50.52 -12.01
N ASP A 100 -16.38 50.75 -12.14
CA ASP A 100 -17.41 50.21 -11.25
C ASP A 100 -18.01 48.89 -11.75
N GLU A 101 -17.72 48.48 -12.99
CA GLU A 101 -18.07 47.14 -13.48
C GLU A 101 -17.29 46.06 -12.73
N THR A 102 -17.92 44.91 -12.49
CA THR A 102 -17.26 43.76 -11.87
C THR A 102 -16.32 43.05 -12.84
N VAL A 103 -15.17 42.60 -12.35
CA VAL A 103 -14.27 41.72 -13.13
C VAL A 103 -14.80 40.29 -13.16
N THR A 104 -14.73 39.65 -14.31
CA THR A 104 -15.02 38.22 -14.44
C THR A 104 -13.85 37.35 -14.00
N ARG A 105 -14.11 36.08 -13.66
CA ARG A 105 -13.05 35.11 -13.32
C ARG A 105 -12.01 34.96 -14.44
N ALA A 106 -12.44 34.92 -15.70
CA ALA A 106 -11.52 34.87 -16.84
C ALA A 106 -10.62 36.12 -16.92
N GLN A 107 -11.18 37.32 -16.72
CA GLN A 107 -10.42 38.57 -16.76
C GLN A 107 -9.37 38.65 -15.64
N VAL A 108 -9.67 38.13 -14.44
CA VAL A 108 -8.69 38.06 -13.34
C VAL A 108 -7.48 37.21 -13.74
N LEU A 109 -7.70 36.02 -14.30
CA LEU A 109 -6.61 35.12 -14.72
C LEU A 109 -5.81 35.70 -15.89
N VAL A 110 -6.49 36.27 -16.90
CA VAL A 110 -5.85 36.97 -18.01
C VAL A 110 -4.94 38.09 -17.50
N ALA A 111 -5.44 38.90 -16.57
CA ALA A 111 -4.68 40.02 -16.05
C ALA A 111 -3.39 39.59 -15.34
N LEU A 112 -3.47 38.56 -14.48
CA LEU A 112 -2.31 38.03 -13.77
C LEU A 112 -1.28 37.44 -14.75
N VAL A 113 -1.74 36.64 -15.71
CA VAL A 113 -0.86 36.00 -16.69
C VAL A 113 -0.20 37.02 -17.61
N SER A 114 -0.96 37.94 -18.20
CA SER A 114 -0.44 38.97 -19.11
C SER A 114 0.46 39.98 -18.41
N GLY A 115 0.06 40.48 -17.24
CA GLY A 115 0.84 41.46 -16.48
C GLY A 115 2.21 40.90 -16.05
N LEU A 116 2.27 39.61 -15.70
CA LEU A 116 3.47 38.95 -15.23
C LEU A 116 4.27 38.23 -16.33
N GLY A 117 3.72 38.12 -17.54
CA GLY A 117 4.37 37.40 -18.65
C GLY A 117 4.47 35.90 -18.41
N ILE A 118 3.49 35.31 -17.72
CA ILE A 118 3.43 33.88 -17.44
C ILE A 118 3.11 33.14 -18.75
N THR A 119 3.84 32.07 -19.03
CA THR A 119 3.63 31.22 -20.20
C THR A 119 3.36 29.79 -19.77
N ALA A 120 2.53 29.08 -20.53
CA ALA A 120 2.34 27.65 -20.33
C ALA A 120 3.61 26.90 -20.79
N THR A 121 4.11 26.02 -19.93
CA THR A 121 5.20 25.07 -20.24
C THR A 121 4.67 23.80 -20.92
N ARG A 122 3.37 23.51 -20.74
CA ARG A 122 2.69 22.32 -21.28
C ARG A 122 1.45 22.73 -22.07
N SER A 123 1.09 21.91 -23.07
CA SER A 123 -0.21 22.04 -23.74
C SER A 123 -1.30 21.51 -22.80
N ILE A 124 -2.19 22.39 -22.34
CA ILE A 124 -3.28 22.04 -21.42
C ILE A 124 -4.58 21.86 -22.23
N PRO A 125 -5.14 20.64 -22.30
CA PRO A 125 -6.44 20.41 -22.91
C PRO A 125 -7.54 20.91 -21.96
N LEU A 126 -7.90 22.19 -22.08
CA LEU A 126 -8.87 22.84 -21.18
C LEU A 126 -10.22 22.10 -21.08
N ALA A 127 -10.63 21.39 -22.14
CA ALA A 127 -11.84 20.57 -22.15
C ALA A 127 -11.77 19.32 -21.26
N GLU A 128 -10.56 18.81 -20.98
CA GLU A 128 -10.36 17.72 -20.01
C GLU A 128 -10.27 18.24 -18.57
N VAL A 129 -9.96 19.53 -18.39
CA VAL A 129 -9.84 20.17 -17.07
C VAL A 129 -11.17 20.73 -16.59
N TYR A 130 -11.88 21.46 -17.46
CA TYR A 130 -13.06 22.24 -17.11
C TYR A 130 -14.31 21.76 -17.85
N GLN A 131 -15.34 21.38 -17.09
CA GLN A 131 -16.64 20.97 -17.63
C GLN A 131 -17.33 22.11 -18.40
N ASP A 132 -17.05 23.36 -18.02
CA ASP A 132 -17.57 24.57 -18.64
C ASP A 132 -16.53 25.27 -19.55
N SER A 133 -15.54 24.51 -20.04
CA SER A 133 -14.51 25.01 -20.97
C SER A 133 -15.08 25.70 -22.21
N ALA A 134 -16.24 25.25 -22.70
CA ALA A 134 -16.93 25.87 -23.84
C ALA A 134 -17.37 27.33 -23.58
N GLN A 135 -17.46 27.76 -22.31
CA GLN A 135 -17.79 29.14 -21.93
C GLN A 135 -16.55 30.06 -21.88
N ILE A 136 -15.34 29.51 -22.04
CA ILE A 136 -14.10 30.28 -21.99
C ILE A 136 -14.04 31.21 -23.23
N PRO A 137 -13.95 32.53 -23.05
CA PRO A 137 -13.80 33.44 -24.18
C PRO A 137 -12.51 33.15 -24.96
N SER A 138 -12.57 33.24 -26.29
CA SER A 138 -11.43 32.94 -27.18
C SER A 138 -10.15 33.70 -26.77
N PHE A 139 -10.28 34.98 -26.42
CA PHE A 139 -9.16 35.83 -25.98
C PHE A 139 -8.50 35.36 -24.67
N ALA A 140 -9.21 34.59 -23.84
CA ALA A 140 -8.74 34.13 -22.53
C ALA A 140 -8.14 32.72 -22.56
N THR A 141 -8.35 31.95 -23.63
CA THR A 141 -7.97 30.53 -23.75
C THR A 141 -6.51 30.27 -23.37
N ASN A 142 -5.57 30.97 -24.02
CA ASN A 142 -4.13 30.77 -23.77
C ASN A 142 -3.71 31.18 -22.36
N ALA A 143 -4.31 32.26 -21.83
CA ALA A 143 -4.01 32.71 -20.49
C ALA A 143 -4.56 31.76 -19.42
N ILE A 144 -5.76 31.21 -19.62
CA ILE A 144 -6.33 30.22 -18.71
C ILE A 144 -5.53 28.91 -18.78
N ALA A 145 -5.07 28.50 -19.95
CA ALA A 145 -4.15 27.36 -20.07
C ALA A 145 -2.86 27.60 -19.27
N ALA A 146 -2.22 28.76 -19.43
CA ALA A 146 -1.04 29.13 -18.66
C ALA A 146 -1.30 29.19 -17.15
N ALA A 147 -2.41 29.80 -16.72
CA ALA A 147 -2.80 29.86 -15.31
C ALA A 147 -3.08 28.47 -14.72
N THR A 148 -3.67 27.57 -15.50
CA THR A 148 -3.93 26.18 -15.08
C THR A 148 -2.62 25.40 -14.97
N ASP A 149 -1.72 25.54 -15.96
CA ASP A 149 -0.40 24.91 -15.97
C ASP A 149 0.45 25.32 -14.76
N THR A 150 0.29 26.57 -14.31
CA THR A 150 1.05 27.18 -13.21
C THR A 150 0.33 27.14 -11.86
N GLU A 151 -0.78 26.40 -11.74
CA GLU A 151 -1.56 26.23 -10.50
C GLU A 151 -2.15 27.54 -9.92
N LEU A 152 -2.37 28.57 -10.76
CA LEU A 152 -2.97 29.86 -10.37
C LEU A 152 -4.49 29.79 -10.16
N VAL A 153 -5.14 28.79 -10.74
CA VAL A 153 -6.60 28.65 -10.73
C VAL A 153 -7.05 27.96 -9.45
N VAL A 154 -7.98 28.58 -8.75
CA VAL A 154 -8.63 28.01 -7.56
C VAL A 154 -10.15 28.02 -7.77
N ASN A 155 -10.75 26.83 -7.70
CA ASN A 155 -12.16 26.57 -7.97
C ASN A 155 -12.79 25.85 -6.77
N PHE A 156 -13.82 26.44 -6.18
CA PHE A 156 -14.58 25.85 -5.07
C PHE A 156 -16.09 26.05 -5.28
N PRO A 157 -16.97 25.08 -4.92
CA PRO A 157 -16.64 23.77 -4.35
C PRO A 157 -16.20 22.74 -5.42
N THR A 158 -16.60 22.94 -6.67
CA THR A 158 -16.30 22.01 -7.76
C THR A 158 -15.07 22.48 -8.53
N TRP A 159 -13.96 21.76 -8.40
CA TRP A 159 -12.69 22.16 -9.01
C TRP A 159 -12.72 22.18 -10.56
N GLN A 160 -13.61 21.40 -11.18
CA GLN A 160 -13.79 21.32 -12.64
C GLN A 160 -14.69 22.43 -13.23
N LEU A 161 -15.23 23.35 -12.41
CA LEU A 161 -16.07 24.46 -12.88
C LEU A 161 -15.33 25.80 -12.75
N LEU A 162 -14.82 26.30 -13.87
CA LEU A 162 -14.06 27.55 -13.93
C LEU A 162 -14.95 28.79 -13.76
N ARG A 163 -16.19 28.74 -14.23
CA ARG A 163 -17.16 29.85 -14.26
C ARG A 163 -16.57 31.11 -14.90
N PRO A 164 -16.03 31.02 -16.14
CA PRO A 164 -15.17 32.06 -16.70
C PRO A 164 -15.85 33.41 -16.89
N GLN A 165 -17.17 33.42 -17.13
CA GLN A 165 -17.96 34.63 -17.36
C GLN A 165 -18.62 35.20 -16.08
N GLN A 166 -18.54 34.48 -14.95
CA GLN A 166 -19.10 34.95 -13.69
C GLN A 166 -18.23 36.04 -13.08
N ALA A 167 -18.86 37.02 -12.41
CA ALA A 167 -18.16 38.02 -11.61
C ALA A 167 -17.32 37.34 -10.52
N ALA A 168 -16.03 37.68 -10.46
CA ALA A 168 -15.11 37.13 -9.48
C ALA A 168 -15.35 37.75 -8.11
N THR A 169 -15.47 36.89 -7.11
CA THR A 169 -15.60 37.29 -5.71
C THR A 169 -14.25 37.66 -5.10
N ARG A 170 -14.28 38.39 -3.98
CA ARG A 170 -13.08 38.78 -3.22
C ARG A 170 -12.24 37.57 -2.79
N ALA A 171 -12.87 36.46 -2.40
CA ALA A 171 -12.17 35.23 -2.04
C ALA A 171 -11.43 34.64 -3.24
N GLU A 172 -12.08 34.57 -4.40
CA GLU A 172 -11.49 33.99 -5.60
C GLU A 172 -10.30 34.82 -6.10
N VAL A 173 -10.44 36.15 -6.15
CA VAL A 173 -9.35 37.07 -6.49
C VAL A 173 -8.19 36.91 -5.50
N ALA A 174 -8.46 36.87 -4.19
CA ALA A 174 -7.44 36.66 -3.17
C ALA A 174 -6.69 35.34 -3.37
N THR A 175 -7.41 34.25 -3.65
CA THR A 175 -6.77 32.93 -3.85
C THR A 175 -5.87 32.90 -5.08
N SER A 176 -6.28 33.47 -6.22
CA SER A 176 -5.43 33.54 -7.42
C SER A 176 -4.22 34.45 -7.25
N ILE A 177 -4.35 35.59 -6.57
CA ILE A 177 -3.21 36.45 -6.22
C ILE A 177 -2.22 35.70 -5.34
N TYR A 178 -2.71 34.98 -4.32
CA TYR A 178 -1.83 34.20 -3.45
C TYR A 178 -1.11 33.10 -4.23
N GLN A 179 -1.81 32.33 -5.08
CA GLN A 179 -1.16 31.31 -5.91
C GLN A 179 -0.13 31.92 -6.87
N THR A 180 -0.38 33.12 -7.36
CA THR A 180 0.59 33.85 -8.18
C THR A 180 1.84 34.22 -7.37
N LEU A 181 1.70 34.66 -6.11
CA LEU A 181 2.85 34.88 -5.22
C LEU A 181 3.62 33.59 -4.95
N VAL A 182 2.93 32.44 -4.80
CA VAL A 182 3.57 31.13 -4.65
C VAL A 182 4.34 30.74 -5.90
N HIS A 183 3.75 30.94 -7.08
CA HIS A 183 4.41 30.69 -8.38
C HIS A 183 5.67 31.54 -8.56
N LEU A 184 5.64 32.79 -8.10
CA LEU A 184 6.79 33.71 -8.13
C LEU A 184 7.79 33.47 -6.98
N GLU A 185 7.62 32.42 -6.17
CA GLU A 185 8.43 32.10 -4.99
C GLU A 185 8.45 33.20 -3.91
N GLN A 186 7.43 34.06 -3.90
CA GLN A 186 7.26 35.17 -2.94
C GLN A 186 6.38 34.77 -1.74
N ALA A 187 5.70 33.62 -1.79
CA ALA A 187 4.90 33.09 -0.69
C ALA A 187 5.07 31.58 -0.53
N PRO A 188 4.98 31.04 0.71
CA PRO A 188 4.97 29.60 0.92
C PRO A 188 3.66 28.99 0.38
N PRO A 189 3.67 27.74 -0.10
CA PRO A 189 2.47 27.09 -0.61
C PRO A 189 1.46 26.78 0.51
N ILE A 190 0.19 27.07 0.27
CA ILE A 190 -0.94 26.62 1.12
C ILE A 190 -1.53 25.34 0.54
N ALA A 191 -1.79 24.33 1.38
CA ALA A 191 -2.51 23.13 0.98
C ALA A 191 -4.01 23.43 0.82
N SER A 192 -4.57 23.13 -0.35
CA SER A 192 -6.00 23.27 -0.62
C SER A 192 -6.40 22.36 -1.78
N GLU A 193 -7.52 21.66 -1.64
CA GLU A 193 -8.13 20.83 -2.68
C GLU A 193 -8.82 21.66 -3.78
N ALA A 194 -9.08 22.94 -3.50
CA ALA A 194 -9.68 23.86 -4.47
C ALA A 194 -8.70 24.31 -5.56
N ILE A 195 -7.38 24.09 -5.38
CA ILE A 195 -6.37 24.44 -6.38
C ILE A 195 -6.52 23.49 -7.56
N VAL A 196 -6.81 24.04 -8.74
CA VAL A 196 -6.94 23.24 -9.97
C VAL A 196 -5.56 22.79 -10.41
N ARG A 197 -5.43 21.47 -10.61
CA ARG A 197 -4.19 20.85 -11.07
C ARG A 197 -4.50 19.93 -12.24
N TRP A 198 -3.90 20.19 -13.40
CA TRP A 198 -3.89 19.23 -14.49
C TRP A 198 -2.65 18.35 -14.39
N LEU A 199 -2.88 17.04 -14.28
CA LEU A 199 -1.84 16.02 -14.30
C LEU A 199 -2.01 15.24 -15.61
N GLN A 200 -0.99 15.26 -16.48
CA GLN A 200 -0.94 14.29 -17.57
C GLN A 200 -0.82 12.91 -16.93
N THR A 201 -1.79 12.03 -17.19
CA THR A 201 -1.79 10.68 -16.62
C THR A 201 -1.80 9.61 -17.68
N VAL A 202 -1.34 8.41 -17.32
CA VAL A 202 -1.29 7.25 -18.21
C VAL A 202 -1.65 5.99 -17.43
N ARG A 203 -2.31 5.04 -18.10
CA ARG A 203 -2.46 3.67 -17.58
C ARG A 203 -1.16 2.91 -17.83
N VAL A 204 -0.60 2.36 -16.77
CA VAL A 204 0.59 1.51 -16.81
C VAL A 204 0.21 0.07 -16.43
N SER A 205 1.06 -0.88 -16.80
CA SER A 205 0.90 -2.28 -16.45
C SER A 205 2.26 -2.96 -16.38
N HIS A 206 2.39 -3.94 -15.51
CA HIS A 206 3.55 -4.82 -15.44
C HIS A 206 3.11 -6.23 -15.01
N THR A 207 3.99 -7.21 -15.21
CA THR A 207 3.79 -8.55 -14.63
C THR A 207 3.84 -8.45 -13.11
N ARG A 208 2.83 -9.00 -12.44
CA ARG A 208 2.78 -9.12 -10.98
C ARG A 208 3.05 -10.57 -10.57
N GLU A 209 3.74 -10.74 -9.46
CA GLU A 209 4.15 -12.06 -8.96
C GLU A 209 4.32 -12.00 -7.45
N PHE A 210 3.74 -12.97 -6.73
CA PHE A 210 3.97 -13.12 -5.29
C PHE A 210 5.28 -13.86 -5.09
N ARG A 211 6.26 -13.20 -4.45
CA ARG A 211 7.62 -13.69 -4.29
C ARG A 211 7.96 -13.72 -2.81
N ALA A 212 7.73 -14.86 -2.19
CA ALA A 212 7.80 -14.97 -0.74
C ALA A 212 8.77 -16.02 -0.24
N VAL A 213 9.13 -15.92 1.03
CA VAL A 213 9.98 -16.90 1.71
C VAL A 213 9.46 -17.15 3.12
N TRP A 214 9.55 -18.39 3.58
CA TRP A 214 9.30 -18.73 4.98
C TRP A 214 10.53 -18.41 5.83
N VAL A 215 10.30 -17.72 6.95
CA VAL A 215 11.24 -17.57 8.07
C VAL A 215 10.69 -18.34 9.26
N THR A 216 11.33 -19.48 9.50
CA THR A 216 11.02 -20.49 10.49
C THR A 216 11.74 -20.19 11.80
N THR A 217 11.01 -20.15 12.89
CA THR A 217 11.54 -19.82 14.22
C THR A 217 11.68 -21.03 15.12
N VAL A 218 10.86 -22.06 14.92
CA VAL A 218 11.04 -23.36 15.58
C VAL A 218 12.43 -23.93 15.24
N TRP A 219 13.09 -24.51 16.24
CA TRP A 219 14.47 -25.01 16.14
C TRP A 219 15.51 -23.94 15.81
N ASN A 220 15.18 -22.64 15.93
CA ASN A 220 16.04 -21.53 15.53
C ASN A 220 16.55 -21.67 14.08
N ARG A 221 15.70 -22.21 13.18
CA ARG A 221 16.11 -22.58 11.82
C ARG A 221 16.56 -21.38 10.99
N ASP A 222 15.71 -20.37 10.89
CA ASP A 222 15.99 -19.17 10.08
C ASP A 222 16.20 -17.93 10.97
N TRP A 223 15.40 -17.76 12.04
CA TRP A 223 15.53 -16.64 12.97
C TRP A 223 14.93 -16.96 14.35
N THR A 224 15.53 -16.57 15.47
CA THR A 224 16.92 -16.09 15.62
C THR A 224 17.92 -17.22 15.41
N SER A 225 19.20 -16.92 15.18
CA SER A 225 20.24 -17.94 14.93
C SER A 225 20.45 -18.92 16.09
N LYS A 226 20.12 -18.49 17.31
CA LYS A 226 20.04 -19.31 18.53
C LYS A 226 19.12 -18.61 19.54
N PRO A 227 18.64 -19.30 20.59
CA PRO A 227 17.80 -18.67 21.59
C PRO A 227 18.65 -17.84 22.56
N GLY A 228 18.03 -16.83 23.19
CA GLY A 228 18.68 -16.05 24.25
C GLY A 228 19.68 -15.00 23.78
N LEU A 229 19.67 -14.64 22.49
CA LEU A 229 20.46 -13.53 21.97
C LEU A 229 20.01 -12.19 22.59
N PRO A 230 20.90 -11.21 22.76
CA PRO A 230 20.51 -9.85 23.12
C PRO A 230 19.54 -9.27 22.08
N ALA A 231 18.55 -8.49 22.53
CA ALA A 231 17.51 -7.92 21.66
C ALA A 231 18.08 -7.21 20.41
N ALA A 232 19.16 -6.43 20.58
CA ALA A 232 19.82 -5.74 19.48
C ALA A 232 20.37 -6.71 18.41
N GLN A 233 20.89 -7.88 18.82
CA GLN A 233 21.37 -8.89 17.88
C GLN A 233 20.21 -9.59 17.17
N GLN A 234 19.11 -9.88 17.88
CA GLN A 234 17.90 -10.43 17.26
C GLN A 234 17.37 -9.51 16.15
N GLN A 235 17.32 -8.20 16.43
CA GLN A 235 16.93 -7.16 15.49
C GLN A 235 17.89 -7.04 14.30
N ALA A 236 19.21 -7.08 14.55
CA ALA A 236 20.22 -7.01 13.52
C ALA A 236 20.17 -8.22 12.57
N GLU A 237 20.01 -9.43 13.10
CA GLU A 237 19.82 -10.64 12.29
C GLU A 237 18.57 -10.53 11.41
N PHE A 238 17.45 -10.06 11.97
CA PHE A 238 16.22 -9.87 11.21
C PHE A 238 16.37 -8.84 10.08
N ILE A 239 17.04 -7.72 10.35
CA ILE A 239 17.35 -6.70 9.34
C ILE A 239 18.22 -7.29 8.22
N ALA A 240 19.19 -8.15 8.54
CA ALA A 240 20.03 -8.80 7.54
C ALA A 240 19.20 -9.71 6.61
N LEU A 241 18.22 -10.46 7.16
CA LEU A 241 17.28 -11.24 6.35
C LEU A 241 16.49 -10.35 5.38
N LEU A 242 15.96 -9.22 5.85
CA LEU A 242 15.20 -8.31 4.99
C LEU A 242 16.05 -7.63 3.93
N ASN A 243 17.29 -7.26 4.24
CA ASN A 243 18.22 -6.70 3.26
C ASN A 243 18.49 -7.72 2.14
N GLN A 244 18.64 -8.99 2.51
CA GLN A 244 18.78 -10.07 1.54
C GLN A 244 17.51 -10.27 0.70
N MET A 245 16.33 -10.23 1.31
CA MET A 245 15.06 -10.30 0.58
C MET A 245 14.92 -9.17 -0.46
N GLN A 246 15.30 -7.94 -0.09
CA GLN A 246 15.32 -6.80 -1.03
C GLN A 246 16.27 -7.04 -2.19
N ALA A 247 17.48 -7.55 -1.92
CA ALA A 247 18.45 -7.86 -2.96
C ALA A 247 17.93 -8.94 -3.93
N LEU A 248 17.11 -9.87 -3.45
CA LEU A 248 16.47 -10.94 -4.22
C LEU A 248 15.15 -10.52 -4.91
N ASN A 249 14.71 -9.28 -4.77
CA ASN A 249 13.39 -8.80 -5.20
C ASN A 249 12.22 -9.67 -4.69
N LEU A 250 12.34 -10.20 -3.45
CA LEU A 250 11.22 -10.82 -2.74
C LEU A 250 10.31 -9.71 -2.17
N ASN A 251 9.00 -9.91 -2.23
CA ASN A 251 8.01 -8.91 -1.84
C ASN A 251 7.11 -9.32 -0.67
N ALA A 252 7.26 -10.53 -0.12
CA ALA A 252 6.55 -10.95 1.07
C ALA A 252 7.39 -11.88 1.98
N LEU A 253 7.24 -11.73 3.28
CA LEU A 253 7.82 -12.55 4.34
C LEU A 253 6.71 -13.36 5.01
N ILE A 254 6.88 -14.67 5.11
CA ILE A 254 6.01 -15.53 5.92
C ILE A 254 6.74 -15.86 7.23
N LEU A 255 6.45 -15.12 8.30
CA LEU A 255 7.19 -15.19 9.57
C LEU A 255 6.47 -16.07 10.58
N GLN A 256 7.13 -17.12 11.09
CA GLN A 256 6.56 -17.97 12.13
C GLN A 256 6.46 -17.25 13.48
N VAL A 257 5.28 -16.75 13.83
CA VAL A 257 5.05 -16.00 15.09
C VAL A 257 4.54 -16.87 16.24
N ARG A 258 3.99 -18.05 15.91
CA ARG A 258 3.50 -19.07 16.87
C ARG A 258 3.99 -20.46 16.45
N PRO A 259 5.18 -20.89 16.88
CA PRO A 259 5.72 -22.20 16.52
C PRO A 259 5.10 -23.37 17.31
N GLU A 260 4.80 -23.20 18.60
CA GLU A 260 4.41 -24.34 19.46
C GLU A 260 3.55 -23.96 20.69
N GLY A 261 2.46 -23.20 20.50
CA GLY A 261 1.61 -22.78 21.63
C GLY A 261 2.20 -21.61 22.42
N ASP A 262 3.06 -20.84 21.77
CA ASP A 262 3.80 -19.71 22.32
C ASP A 262 3.86 -18.54 21.31
N ALA A 263 4.43 -17.41 21.72
CA ALA A 263 4.40 -16.18 20.92
C ALA A 263 5.79 -15.53 20.79
N LEU A 264 6.13 -15.14 19.56
CA LEU A 264 7.26 -14.23 19.27
C LEU A 264 6.80 -12.76 19.26
N TYR A 265 5.81 -12.44 20.10
CA TYR A 265 5.18 -11.12 20.24
C TYR A 265 4.57 -11.00 21.63
N ALA A 266 4.29 -9.77 22.07
CA ALA A 266 3.66 -9.57 23.37
C ALA A 266 2.22 -10.08 23.34
N SER A 267 1.94 -11.12 24.14
CA SER A 267 0.63 -11.76 24.20
C SER A 267 0.17 -11.94 25.65
N SER A 268 -1.12 -11.71 25.87
CA SER A 268 -1.81 -12.08 27.12
C SER A 268 -2.44 -13.47 27.05
N LEU A 269 -2.44 -14.10 25.87
CA LEU A 269 -3.08 -15.38 25.59
C LEU A 269 -2.09 -16.54 25.49
N GLU A 270 -0.84 -16.26 25.13
CA GLU A 270 0.23 -17.25 24.98
C GLU A 270 1.51 -16.79 25.68
N PRO A 271 2.31 -17.72 26.24
CA PRO A 271 3.61 -17.37 26.79
C PRO A 271 4.60 -16.97 25.69
N TRP A 272 5.62 -16.18 26.05
CA TRP A 272 6.75 -15.90 25.15
C TRP A 272 7.45 -17.17 24.68
N SER A 273 7.87 -17.19 23.42
CA SER A 273 8.51 -18.35 22.82
C SER A 273 9.89 -18.62 23.40
N HIS A 274 10.16 -19.89 23.70
CA HIS A 274 11.49 -20.32 24.13
C HIS A 274 12.53 -20.17 23.02
N TRP A 275 12.12 -20.22 21.74
CA TRP A 275 12.99 -20.04 20.59
C TRP A 275 13.61 -18.64 20.53
N LEU A 276 13.01 -17.67 21.21
CA LEU A 276 13.48 -16.30 21.27
C LEU A 276 14.50 -16.09 22.41
N THR A 277 14.17 -16.55 23.62
CA THR A 277 14.93 -16.20 24.85
C THR A 277 15.63 -17.37 25.53
N GLY A 278 15.37 -18.60 25.08
CA GLY A 278 15.84 -19.83 25.72
C GLY A 278 14.93 -20.35 26.82
N GLN A 279 13.98 -19.53 27.30
CA GLN A 279 13.05 -19.87 28.36
C GLN A 279 11.63 -19.43 27.99
N GLN A 280 10.71 -20.39 27.87
CA GLN A 280 9.31 -20.08 27.56
C GLN A 280 8.71 -19.19 28.66
N GLY A 281 7.91 -18.20 28.27
CA GLY A 281 7.30 -17.21 29.16
C GLY A 281 8.19 -16.01 29.50
N LYS A 282 9.48 -16.01 29.11
CA LYS A 282 10.37 -14.86 29.32
C LYS A 282 10.40 -13.94 28.08
N PRO A 283 10.13 -12.62 28.21
CA PRO A 283 10.27 -11.65 27.12
C PRO A 283 11.74 -11.38 26.77
N PRO A 284 12.03 -10.82 25.58
CA PRO A 284 13.37 -10.31 25.24
C PRO A 284 13.87 -9.25 26.23
N GLU A 285 15.19 -9.17 26.39
CA GLU A 285 15.86 -8.18 27.24
C GLU A 285 16.97 -7.44 26.46
N PRO A 286 16.99 -6.09 26.45
CA PRO A 286 15.89 -5.19 26.83
C PRO A 286 14.58 -5.50 26.08
N PHE A 287 13.45 -5.13 26.68
CA PHE A 287 12.13 -5.41 26.11
C PHE A 287 11.97 -4.76 24.72
N TYR A 288 11.45 -5.56 23.78
CA TYR A 288 10.83 -5.09 22.56
C TYR A 288 9.78 -6.12 22.11
N ASP A 289 8.78 -5.69 21.33
CA ASP A 289 7.87 -6.62 20.65
C ASP A 289 8.45 -7.01 19.28
N PRO A 290 8.84 -8.28 19.07
CA PRO A 290 9.48 -8.67 17.83
C PRO A 290 8.58 -8.66 16.60
N LEU A 291 7.28 -8.92 16.74
CA LEU A 291 6.35 -8.87 15.61
C LEU A 291 6.09 -7.42 15.18
N GLU A 292 5.90 -6.51 16.12
CA GLU A 292 5.78 -5.08 15.80
C GLU A 292 7.04 -4.55 15.11
N PHE A 293 8.22 -4.91 15.63
CA PHE A 293 9.49 -4.57 14.99
C PHE A 293 9.58 -5.14 13.57
N ALA A 294 9.26 -6.42 13.39
CA ALA A 294 9.33 -7.11 12.11
C ALA A 294 8.42 -6.48 11.05
N ILE A 295 7.18 -6.15 11.43
CA ILE A 295 6.20 -5.46 10.58
C ILE A 295 6.79 -4.12 10.13
N ASN A 296 7.21 -3.29 11.07
CA ASN A 296 7.77 -1.97 10.77
C ASN A 296 8.97 -2.05 9.81
N GLN A 297 9.87 -3.01 10.01
CA GLN A 297 11.05 -3.18 9.14
C GLN A 297 10.71 -3.71 7.74
N CYS A 298 9.74 -4.64 7.62
CA CYS A 298 9.26 -5.13 6.33
C CYS A 298 8.58 -4.00 5.54
N HIS A 299 7.70 -3.27 6.21
CA HIS A 299 6.90 -2.17 5.68
C HIS A 299 7.77 -1.03 5.14
N GLN A 300 8.85 -0.69 5.85
CA GLN A 300 9.85 0.30 5.38
C GLN A 300 10.55 -0.10 4.08
N ARG A 301 10.54 -1.39 3.75
CA ARG A 301 11.22 -1.98 2.58
C ARG A 301 10.24 -2.38 1.47
N GLY A 302 8.94 -2.13 1.65
CA GLY A 302 7.92 -2.56 0.70
C GLY A 302 7.70 -4.09 0.68
N ILE A 303 8.05 -4.78 1.77
CA ILE A 303 7.84 -6.22 1.95
C ILE A 303 6.56 -6.41 2.78
N GLU A 304 5.65 -7.25 2.31
CA GLU A 304 4.48 -7.66 3.07
C GLU A 304 4.89 -8.63 4.19
N LEU A 305 4.32 -8.52 5.39
CA LEU A 305 4.51 -9.50 6.47
C LEU A 305 3.23 -10.30 6.68
N HIS A 306 3.33 -11.61 6.49
CA HIS A 306 2.30 -12.58 6.80
C HIS A 306 2.69 -13.32 8.09
N ALA A 307 1.87 -13.17 9.13
CA ALA A 307 2.09 -13.84 10.41
C ALA A 307 1.69 -15.32 10.29
N TRP A 308 2.66 -16.22 10.45
CA TRP A 308 2.49 -17.66 10.35
C TRP A 308 2.30 -18.30 11.73
N PHE A 309 1.22 -19.07 11.85
CA PHE A 309 0.86 -19.83 13.03
C PHE A 309 0.86 -21.32 12.73
N ASN A 310 1.50 -22.10 13.60
CA ASN A 310 1.11 -23.49 13.78
C ASN A 310 -0.12 -23.49 14.70
N PRO A 311 -1.27 -24.10 14.32
CA PRO A 311 -2.50 -24.01 15.10
C PRO A 311 -2.54 -24.95 16.33
N TYR A 312 -1.92 -26.14 16.28
CA TYR A 312 -2.18 -27.19 17.27
C TYR A 312 -0.94 -27.81 17.93
N ARG A 313 0.27 -27.53 17.45
CA ARG A 313 1.49 -27.96 18.14
C ARG A 313 1.61 -27.23 19.48
N ALA A 314 1.77 -27.99 20.56
CA ALA A 314 1.96 -27.46 21.92
C ALA A 314 3.42 -27.57 22.41
N ARG A 315 4.22 -28.48 21.82
CA ARG A 315 5.65 -28.58 22.08
C ARG A 315 6.32 -29.41 20.99
N SER A 316 7.41 -28.94 20.42
CA SER A 316 8.14 -29.61 19.34
C SER A 316 9.22 -30.59 19.81
N THR A 317 9.64 -30.51 21.07
CA THR A 317 10.74 -31.33 21.61
C THR A 317 10.62 -31.55 23.13
N PRO A 318 11.02 -32.70 23.69
CA PRO A 318 10.80 -32.99 25.11
C PRO A 318 11.72 -32.21 26.07
N GLN A 319 12.79 -31.59 25.55
CA GLN A 319 13.80 -30.86 26.33
C GLN A 319 13.32 -29.48 26.78
N THR A 320 12.25 -28.94 26.21
CA THR A 320 11.71 -27.63 26.60
C THR A 320 10.67 -27.80 27.69
N VAL A 321 10.68 -26.86 28.66
CA VAL A 321 9.72 -26.81 29.76
C VAL A 321 8.63 -25.79 29.41
N ASN A 322 7.38 -26.21 29.48
CA ASN A 322 6.26 -25.31 29.24
C ASN A 322 6.07 -24.34 30.42
N ALA A 323 5.83 -23.06 30.12
CA ALA A 323 5.56 -22.04 31.14
C ALA A 323 4.23 -22.32 31.89
N PRO A 324 4.04 -21.83 33.13
CA PRO A 324 2.80 -22.06 33.88
C PRO A 324 1.51 -21.62 33.17
N SER A 325 1.57 -20.59 32.32
CA SER A 325 0.45 -20.09 31.53
C SER A 325 0.18 -20.85 30.23
N HIS A 326 1.04 -21.81 29.88
CA HIS A 326 0.94 -22.57 28.64
C HIS A 326 -0.28 -23.53 28.65
N ILE A 327 -0.85 -23.81 27.48
CA ILE A 327 -2.04 -24.68 27.37
C ILE A 327 -1.79 -26.11 27.87
N ALA A 328 -0.59 -26.65 27.64
CA ALA A 328 -0.20 -27.97 28.14
C ALA A 328 -0.23 -28.07 29.68
N VAL A 329 -0.11 -26.93 30.39
CA VAL A 329 -0.14 -26.87 31.86
C VAL A 329 -1.52 -26.51 32.37
N THR A 330 -2.20 -25.55 31.72
CA THR A 330 -3.51 -25.03 32.15
C THR A 330 -4.69 -25.91 31.71
N ASN A 331 -4.52 -26.70 30.64
CA ASN A 331 -5.52 -27.61 30.08
C ASN A 331 -4.89 -28.94 29.64
N PRO A 332 -4.25 -29.67 30.56
CA PRO A 332 -3.50 -30.89 30.22
C PRO A 332 -4.40 -31.99 29.65
N ASP A 333 -5.70 -31.97 29.91
CA ASP A 333 -6.62 -33.01 29.47
C ASP A 333 -7.03 -32.93 27.98
N VAL A 334 -6.52 -31.92 27.24
CA VAL A 334 -6.63 -31.77 25.77
C VAL A 334 -5.29 -31.54 25.10
N VAL A 335 -4.20 -31.90 25.77
CA VAL A 335 -2.86 -31.86 25.20
C VAL A 335 -2.23 -33.23 25.39
N TYR A 336 -1.80 -33.82 24.28
CA TYR A 336 -1.40 -35.22 24.24
C TYR A 336 0.03 -35.39 23.75
N GLU A 337 0.70 -36.38 24.31
CA GLU A 337 1.99 -36.85 23.79
C GLU A 337 1.81 -37.55 22.45
N TRP A 338 2.60 -37.13 21.47
CA TRP A 338 2.64 -37.75 20.16
C TRP A 338 4.10 -37.88 19.71
N GLY A 339 4.67 -39.06 19.94
CA GLY A 339 6.11 -39.27 19.79
C GLY A 339 6.86 -38.40 20.80
N ASN A 340 7.75 -37.54 20.28
CA ASN A 340 8.55 -36.61 21.09
C ASN A 340 7.92 -35.21 21.21
N GLN A 341 6.64 -35.07 20.85
CA GLN A 341 5.95 -33.79 20.78
C GLN A 341 4.71 -33.76 21.66
N LEU A 342 4.21 -32.56 21.95
CA LEU A 342 2.88 -32.35 22.52
C LEU A 342 1.96 -31.70 21.48
N TRP A 343 0.73 -32.20 21.40
CA TRP A 343 -0.27 -31.76 20.44
C TRP A 343 -1.60 -31.47 21.12
N MET A 344 -2.18 -30.31 20.80
CA MET A 344 -3.51 -29.91 21.25
C MET A 344 -4.57 -30.70 20.48
N ASP A 345 -5.65 -31.09 21.15
CA ASP A 345 -6.79 -31.76 20.53
C ASP A 345 -7.60 -30.79 19.64
N PRO A 346 -7.60 -30.93 18.30
CA PRO A 346 -8.34 -30.04 17.42
C PRO A 346 -9.86 -30.13 17.62
N GLY A 347 -10.40 -31.22 18.18
CA GLY A 347 -11.83 -31.37 18.44
C GLY A 347 -12.31 -30.72 19.73
N ALA A 348 -11.39 -30.29 20.60
CA ALA A 348 -11.76 -29.69 21.87
C ALA A 348 -12.16 -28.22 21.71
N SER A 349 -13.36 -27.87 22.20
CA SER A 349 -13.90 -26.50 22.11
C SER A 349 -12.98 -25.43 22.69
N ARG A 350 -12.28 -25.72 23.79
CA ARG A 350 -11.29 -24.80 24.39
C ARG A 350 -10.05 -24.59 23.53
N VAL A 351 -9.62 -25.61 22.77
CA VAL A 351 -8.49 -25.48 21.83
C VAL A 351 -8.93 -24.65 20.63
N GLN A 352 -10.09 -24.96 20.06
CA GLN A 352 -10.72 -24.18 18.99
C GLN A 352 -10.86 -22.69 19.35
N GLU A 353 -11.38 -22.40 20.54
CA GLU A 353 -11.56 -21.04 21.02
C GLU A 353 -10.23 -20.32 21.26
N ARG A 354 -9.27 -20.97 21.94
CA ARG A 354 -7.96 -20.36 22.21
C ARG A 354 -7.22 -20.07 20.90
N THR A 355 -7.14 -21.03 19.98
CA THR A 355 -6.46 -20.85 18.69
C THR A 355 -7.10 -19.74 17.87
N TYR A 356 -8.44 -19.68 17.79
CA TYR A 356 -9.14 -18.58 17.13
C TYR A 356 -8.82 -17.22 17.78
N ARG A 357 -8.90 -17.12 19.12
CA ARG A 357 -8.63 -15.87 19.83
C ARG A 357 -7.20 -15.39 19.67
N VAL A 358 -6.23 -16.29 19.70
CA VAL A 358 -4.80 -15.97 19.53
C VAL A 358 -4.54 -15.39 18.14
N ILE A 359 -5.06 -16.01 17.09
CA ILE A 359 -4.87 -15.51 15.72
C ILE A 359 -5.59 -14.16 15.53
N LEU A 360 -6.84 -14.04 16.01
CA LEU A 360 -7.61 -12.79 15.88
C LEU A 360 -7.05 -11.64 16.72
N ASP A 361 -6.41 -11.93 17.86
CA ASP A 361 -5.69 -10.94 18.65
C ASP A 361 -4.55 -10.30 17.85
N VAL A 362 -3.80 -11.12 17.08
CA VAL A 362 -2.76 -10.58 16.19
C VAL A 362 -3.36 -9.73 15.08
N VAL A 363 -4.45 -10.19 14.45
CA VAL A 363 -5.16 -9.41 13.42
C VAL A 363 -5.60 -8.07 13.98
N ARG A 364 -6.14 -8.01 15.21
CA ARG A 364 -6.56 -6.77 15.86
C ARG A 364 -5.42 -5.80 16.09
N ARG A 365 -4.37 -6.27 16.78
CA ARG A 365 -3.36 -5.39 17.37
C ARG A 365 -2.24 -5.00 16.43
N TYR A 366 -1.92 -5.83 15.44
CA TYR A 366 -0.76 -5.60 14.57
C TYR A 366 -1.19 -5.26 13.13
N ASP A 367 -0.37 -4.46 12.44
CA ASP A 367 -0.57 -4.09 11.03
C ASP A 367 0.01 -5.16 10.09
N VAL A 368 -0.43 -6.42 10.27
CA VAL A 368 -0.03 -7.53 9.39
C VAL A 368 -0.69 -7.39 8.01
N ASP A 369 0.02 -7.80 6.96
CA ASP A 369 -0.52 -7.85 5.60
C ASP A 369 -1.30 -9.17 5.37
N GLY A 370 -0.98 -10.22 6.12
CA GLY A 370 -1.67 -11.50 6.05
C GLY A 370 -1.52 -12.40 7.28
N ILE A 371 -2.38 -13.42 7.33
CA ILE A 371 -2.31 -14.56 8.25
C ILE A 371 -2.02 -15.81 7.43
N HIS A 372 -1.11 -16.64 7.92
CA HIS A 372 -0.69 -17.87 7.27
C HIS A 372 -0.78 -19.08 8.21
N LEU A 373 -1.33 -20.18 7.73
CA LEU A 373 -1.24 -21.49 8.38
C LEU A 373 -0.39 -22.42 7.50
N ASP A 374 0.42 -23.28 8.12
CA ASP A 374 1.18 -24.33 7.44
C ASP A 374 0.37 -25.65 7.35
N ASP A 375 1.08 -26.77 7.21
CA ASP A 375 0.52 -28.10 6.94
C ASP A 375 0.16 -28.91 8.20
N TYR A 376 0.40 -28.36 9.40
CA TYR A 376 0.19 -29.08 10.65
C TYR A 376 -1.22 -28.86 11.21
N PHE A 377 -2.13 -29.77 10.85
CA PHE A 377 -3.47 -29.86 11.42
C PHE A 377 -3.50 -30.92 12.54
N TYR A 378 -3.90 -32.15 12.24
CA TYR A 378 -3.50 -33.27 13.08
C TYR A 378 -2.02 -33.63 12.83
N PRO A 379 -1.33 -34.23 13.80
CA PRO A 379 0.07 -34.59 13.61
C PRO A 379 0.26 -35.67 12.55
N TYR A 380 1.46 -35.69 11.95
CA TYR A 380 1.89 -36.78 11.07
C TYR A 380 1.75 -38.14 11.76
N PRO A 381 1.26 -39.18 11.06
CA PRO A 381 0.91 -40.46 11.65
C PRO A 381 2.15 -41.20 12.21
N ILE A 382 1.97 -41.85 13.36
CA ILE A 382 2.93 -42.83 13.90
C ILE A 382 2.32 -44.21 13.66
N ALA A 383 3.08 -45.10 13.02
CA ALA A 383 2.62 -46.45 12.69
C ALA A 383 2.04 -47.17 13.93
N GLY A 384 0.83 -47.71 13.79
CA GLY A 384 0.14 -48.44 14.87
C GLY A 384 -0.47 -47.57 15.98
N LYS A 385 -0.41 -46.24 15.88
CA LYS A 385 -1.01 -45.33 16.88
C LYS A 385 -2.16 -44.53 16.28
N SER A 386 -3.24 -44.37 17.04
CA SER A 386 -4.28 -43.37 16.77
C SER A 386 -4.05 -42.15 17.66
N PHE A 387 -4.36 -40.96 17.14
CA PHE A 387 -4.40 -39.75 17.94
C PHE A 387 -5.39 -39.93 19.12
N PRO A 388 -5.01 -39.56 20.36
CA PRO A 388 -5.74 -39.94 21.57
C PRO A 388 -6.88 -38.97 21.94
N ASP A 389 -7.78 -38.71 20.99
CA ASP A 389 -8.94 -37.82 21.14
C ASP A 389 -10.25 -38.58 21.48
N ASP A 390 -10.15 -39.82 21.98
CA ASP A 390 -11.30 -40.67 22.30
C ASP A 390 -12.29 -39.98 23.25
N LYS A 391 -11.78 -39.32 24.30
CA LYS A 391 -12.59 -38.60 25.29
C LYS A 391 -13.44 -37.51 24.62
N THR A 392 -12.82 -36.72 23.75
CA THR A 392 -13.48 -35.61 23.05
C THR A 392 -14.48 -36.13 22.01
N TYR A 393 -14.12 -37.18 21.28
CA TYR A 393 -15.03 -37.81 20.31
C TYR A 393 -16.25 -38.45 20.99
N GLN A 394 -16.06 -39.16 22.11
CA GLN A 394 -17.17 -39.74 22.88
C GLN A 394 -18.10 -38.66 23.43
N ALA A 395 -17.57 -37.54 23.91
CA ALA A 395 -18.37 -36.40 24.35
C ALA A 395 -19.19 -35.81 23.19
N TYR A 396 -18.60 -35.68 22.00
CA TYR A 396 -19.31 -35.27 20.78
C TYR A 396 -20.46 -36.24 20.45
N GLN A 397 -20.21 -37.55 20.46
CA GLN A 397 -21.26 -38.56 20.22
C GLN A 397 -22.37 -38.50 21.26
N ALA A 398 -22.03 -38.37 22.55
CA ALA A 398 -23.00 -38.24 23.64
C ALA A 398 -23.87 -36.98 23.51
N SER A 399 -23.35 -35.91 22.90
CA SER A 399 -24.11 -34.70 22.58
C SER A 399 -24.98 -34.80 21.31
N GLY A 400 -25.08 -35.98 20.70
CA GLY A 400 -25.87 -36.23 19.49
C GLY A 400 -25.08 -36.16 18.18
N GLY A 401 -23.75 -36.11 18.24
CA GLY A 401 -22.86 -36.11 17.08
C GLY A 401 -22.93 -37.42 16.27
N THR A 402 -23.06 -37.31 14.95
CA THR A 402 -23.28 -38.46 14.05
C THR A 402 -22.14 -38.71 13.07
N LEU A 403 -21.16 -37.81 12.96
CA LEU A 403 -20.05 -37.96 12.03
C LEU A 403 -19.13 -39.12 12.45
N PRO A 404 -18.72 -39.99 11.52
CA PRO A 404 -17.61 -40.91 11.75
C PRO A 404 -16.36 -40.16 12.21
N ARG A 405 -15.52 -40.77 13.04
CA ARG A 405 -14.37 -40.10 13.66
C ARG A 405 -13.48 -39.34 12.67
N ALA A 406 -13.16 -39.91 11.52
CA ALA A 406 -12.33 -39.24 10.52
C ALA A 406 -13.00 -37.98 9.94
N ASP A 407 -14.30 -38.05 9.67
CA ASP A 407 -15.08 -36.89 9.20
C ASP A 407 -15.25 -35.85 10.29
N TRP A 408 -15.46 -36.28 11.54
CA TRP A 408 -15.50 -35.40 12.70
C TRP A 408 -14.17 -34.63 12.86
N ARG A 409 -13.03 -35.31 12.77
CA ARG A 409 -11.69 -34.68 12.83
C ARG A 409 -11.53 -33.62 11.73
N ARG A 410 -11.88 -33.96 10.47
CA ARG A 410 -11.87 -33.01 9.35
C ARG A 410 -12.79 -31.83 9.60
N GLU A 411 -13.98 -32.08 10.13
CA GLU A 411 -14.97 -31.03 10.38
C GLU A 411 -14.52 -30.07 11.49
N ASN A 412 -13.84 -30.54 12.52
CA ASN A 412 -13.25 -29.66 13.53
C ASN A 412 -12.21 -28.71 12.92
N VAL A 413 -11.38 -29.20 11.99
CA VAL A 413 -10.43 -28.34 11.27
C VAL A 413 -11.17 -27.38 10.35
N ASN A 414 -12.16 -27.86 9.59
CA ASN A 414 -13.00 -27.03 8.71
C ASN A 414 -13.63 -25.85 9.45
N GLN A 415 -14.19 -26.11 10.64
CA GLN A 415 -14.83 -25.09 11.46
C GLN A 415 -13.83 -24.00 11.88
N LEU A 416 -12.61 -24.36 12.30
CA LEU A 416 -11.57 -23.36 12.59
C LEU A 416 -11.27 -22.51 11.36
N ILE A 417 -11.04 -23.14 10.20
CA ILE A 417 -10.66 -22.45 8.97
C ILE A 417 -11.76 -21.50 8.49
N GLN A 418 -13.02 -21.96 8.49
CA GLN A 418 -14.16 -21.13 8.13
C GLN A 418 -14.32 -19.95 9.10
N ARG A 419 -14.17 -20.21 10.42
CA ARG A 419 -14.28 -19.19 11.46
C ARG A 419 -13.17 -18.15 11.34
N LEU A 420 -11.93 -18.57 11.08
CA LEU A 420 -10.79 -17.66 10.83
C LEU A 420 -11.03 -16.80 9.59
N ALA A 421 -11.48 -17.39 8.48
CA ALA A 421 -11.77 -16.66 7.24
C ALA A 421 -12.80 -15.54 7.48
N ALA A 422 -13.90 -15.85 8.18
CA ALA A 422 -14.93 -14.89 8.53
C ALA A 422 -14.43 -13.83 9.53
N GLY A 423 -13.73 -14.27 10.59
CA GLY A 423 -13.22 -13.39 11.64
C GLY A 423 -12.18 -12.40 11.12
N ILE A 424 -11.20 -12.85 10.33
CA ILE A 424 -10.17 -11.98 9.74
C ILE A 424 -10.82 -10.92 8.85
N ARG A 425 -11.75 -11.32 7.99
CA ARG A 425 -12.45 -10.40 7.08
C ARG A 425 -13.27 -9.35 7.84
N ALA A 426 -13.95 -9.75 8.92
CA ALA A 426 -14.74 -8.86 9.76
C ALA A 426 -13.86 -7.86 10.53
N GLU A 427 -12.68 -8.30 10.98
CA GLU A 427 -11.77 -7.46 11.77
C GLU A 427 -10.99 -6.47 10.91
N LYS A 428 -10.35 -6.96 9.83
CA LYS A 428 -9.57 -6.14 8.91
C LYS A 428 -9.75 -6.65 7.47
N PRO A 429 -10.62 -6.02 6.66
CA PRO A 429 -11.03 -6.55 5.36
C PRO A 429 -9.93 -6.55 4.28
N PHE A 430 -8.76 -5.98 4.57
CA PHE A 430 -7.57 -6.02 3.71
C PHE A 430 -6.55 -7.10 4.10
N VAL A 431 -6.67 -7.71 5.28
CA VAL A 431 -5.74 -8.76 5.72
C VAL A 431 -6.02 -10.02 4.91
N LYS A 432 -4.95 -10.56 4.30
CA LYS A 432 -5.00 -11.77 3.49
C LYS A 432 -5.05 -13.00 4.41
N PHE A 433 -5.82 -14.02 4.07
CA PHE A 433 -5.75 -15.31 4.74
C PHE A 433 -5.25 -16.38 3.78
N GLY A 434 -4.15 -17.07 4.12
CA GLY A 434 -3.64 -18.16 3.28
C GLY A 434 -3.17 -19.37 4.06
N ILE A 435 -3.16 -20.50 3.37
CA ILE A 435 -2.90 -21.81 3.95
C ILE A 435 -1.93 -22.58 3.05
N SER A 436 -0.90 -23.16 3.64
CA SER A 436 0.11 -23.99 2.99
C SER A 436 -0.05 -25.46 3.37
N PRO A 437 -1.01 -26.19 2.77
CA PRO A 437 -1.21 -27.60 3.09
C PRO A 437 -0.14 -28.47 2.45
N PHE A 438 -0.08 -29.73 2.89
CA PHE A 438 0.70 -30.76 2.21
C PHE A 438 0.34 -30.83 0.71
N GLY A 439 1.36 -31.00 -0.15
CA GLY A 439 1.19 -30.86 -1.60
C GLY A 439 0.32 -31.95 -2.26
N ILE A 440 0.17 -33.11 -1.62
CA ILE A 440 -0.71 -34.20 -2.06
C ILE A 440 -1.98 -34.15 -1.21
N TYR A 441 -3.14 -33.93 -1.83
CA TYR A 441 -4.41 -34.02 -1.13
C TYR A 441 -4.69 -35.48 -0.71
N ARG A 442 -4.66 -36.38 -1.70
CA ARG A 442 -4.81 -37.84 -1.52
C ARG A 442 -3.96 -38.58 -2.56
N PRO A 443 -3.38 -39.75 -2.23
CA PRO A 443 -2.81 -40.64 -3.24
C PRO A 443 -3.88 -41.04 -4.26
N GLY A 444 -3.50 -41.09 -5.54
CA GLY A 444 -4.41 -41.32 -6.66
C GLY A 444 -5.21 -40.09 -7.11
N GLN A 445 -4.98 -38.92 -6.51
CA GLN A 445 -5.63 -37.66 -6.89
C GLN A 445 -4.59 -36.58 -7.22
N PRO A 446 -4.13 -36.49 -8.50
CA PRO A 446 -4.56 -37.26 -9.68
C PRO A 446 -3.93 -38.67 -9.75
N GLU A 447 -4.44 -39.52 -10.64
CA GLU A 447 -4.16 -40.97 -10.68
C GLU A 447 -2.69 -41.36 -10.47
N PRO A 448 -1.66 -40.78 -11.11
CA PRO A 448 -0.27 -41.27 -10.94
C PRO A 448 0.36 -40.93 -9.57
N ILE A 449 -0.24 -40.03 -8.80
CA ILE A 449 0.35 -39.53 -7.55
C ILE A 449 0.24 -40.56 -6.42
N ARG A 450 1.31 -40.72 -5.65
CA ARG A 450 1.39 -41.58 -4.47
C ARG A 450 2.12 -40.84 -3.34
N GLY A 451 1.80 -41.14 -2.10
CA GLY A 451 2.43 -40.51 -0.93
C GLY A 451 1.49 -40.50 0.27
N LEU A 452 1.74 -39.57 1.19
CA LEU A 452 0.87 -39.31 2.34
C LEU A 452 -0.54 -38.94 1.88
N ASP A 453 -1.56 -39.49 2.53
CA ASP A 453 -2.95 -39.05 2.37
C ASP A 453 -3.23 -37.94 3.40
N ALA A 454 -3.09 -36.67 2.98
CA ALA A 454 -3.30 -35.54 3.89
C ALA A 454 -4.75 -35.43 4.38
N TYR A 455 -5.72 -35.86 3.56
CA TYR A 455 -7.13 -35.86 3.90
C TYR A 455 -7.48 -36.87 5.00
N ASP A 456 -6.89 -38.06 4.99
CA ASP A 456 -7.17 -39.13 5.97
C ASP A 456 -6.17 -39.20 7.13
N GLN A 457 -4.93 -38.72 6.94
CA GLN A 457 -3.88 -38.84 7.96
C GLN A 457 -3.65 -37.54 8.73
N LEU A 458 -3.76 -36.39 8.06
CA LEU A 458 -3.66 -35.06 8.70
C LEU A 458 -5.03 -34.43 8.94
N TYR A 459 -6.10 -35.04 8.43
CA TYR A 459 -7.48 -34.55 8.46
C TYR A 459 -7.61 -33.12 7.91
N ALA A 460 -6.78 -32.81 6.91
CA ALA A 460 -6.74 -31.52 6.24
C ALA A 460 -7.56 -31.57 4.95
N ASP A 461 -8.80 -31.07 4.98
CA ASP A 461 -9.66 -31.01 3.79
C ASP A 461 -9.40 -29.75 2.95
N SER A 462 -8.14 -29.58 2.53
CA SER A 462 -7.67 -28.39 1.80
C SER A 462 -8.37 -28.19 0.45
N LEU A 463 -8.84 -29.26 -0.18
CA LEU A 463 -9.67 -29.19 -1.38
C LEU A 463 -11.00 -28.48 -1.08
N LYS A 464 -11.70 -28.85 0.00
CA LYS A 464 -12.94 -28.17 0.43
C LYS A 464 -12.69 -26.69 0.71
N TRP A 465 -11.62 -26.36 1.44
CA TRP A 465 -11.31 -24.96 1.76
C TRP A 465 -11.08 -24.10 0.52
N LEU A 466 -10.39 -24.65 -0.49
CA LEU A 466 -10.16 -24.01 -1.78
C LEU A 466 -11.46 -23.84 -2.57
N GLN A 467 -12.26 -24.91 -2.70
CA GLN A 467 -13.51 -24.91 -3.45
C GLN A 467 -14.58 -23.98 -2.84
N GLN A 468 -14.58 -23.85 -1.51
CA GLN A 468 -15.46 -22.91 -0.80
C GLN A 468 -14.90 -21.48 -0.77
N GLY A 469 -13.62 -21.27 -1.10
CA GLY A 469 -12.99 -19.97 -1.10
C GLY A 469 -12.77 -19.39 0.29
N TRP A 470 -12.55 -20.26 1.30
CA TRP A 470 -12.29 -19.88 2.69
C TRP A 470 -10.88 -19.33 2.94
N MET A 471 -10.09 -19.17 1.88
CA MET A 471 -8.79 -18.50 1.92
C MET A 471 -8.67 -17.56 0.72
N ASP A 472 -7.81 -16.56 0.83
CA ASP A 472 -7.42 -15.67 -0.26
C ASP A 472 -6.31 -16.31 -1.11
N TYR A 473 -5.44 -17.12 -0.52
CA TYR A 473 -4.44 -17.87 -1.29
C TYR A 473 -4.16 -19.27 -0.73
N LEU A 474 -3.87 -20.19 -1.64
CA LEU A 474 -3.40 -21.54 -1.35
C LEU A 474 -1.90 -21.66 -1.66
N THR A 475 -1.16 -22.36 -0.83
CA THR A 475 0.25 -22.68 -1.06
C THR A 475 0.52 -24.18 -0.94
N PRO A 476 0.15 -25.01 -1.94
CA PRO A 476 0.44 -26.43 -1.85
C PRO A 476 1.96 -26.65 -1.83
N GLN A 477 2.43 -27.44 -0.86
CA GLN A 477 3.85 -27.74 -0.68
C GLN A 477 4.34 -28.76 -1.74
N LEU A 478 4.67 -28.27 -2.94
CA LEU A 478 5.13 -29.10 -4.06
C LEU A 478 6.65 -29.29 -3.97
N TYR A 479 7.10 -30.02 -2.95
CA TYR A 479 8.51 -30.15 -2.57
C TYR A 479 9.28 -31.24 -3.34
N TRP A 480 8.68 -31.78 -4.40
CA TRP A 480 9.23 -32.86 -5.20
C TRP A 480 9.78 -32.34 -6.53
N LYS A 481 10.54 -33.20 -7.21
CA LYS A 481 11.13 -32.88 -8.52
C LYS A 481 10.04 -32.85 -9.59
N ILE A 482 10.33 -32.14 -10.67
CA ILE A 482 9.50 -32.07 -11.87
C ILE A 482 9.21 -33.48 -12.41
N ASP A 483 10.24 -34.32 -12.47
CA ASP A 483 10.21 -35.65 -13.08
C ASP A 483 9.95 -36.80 -12.10
N ALA A 484 9.68 -36.52 -10.81
CA ALA A 484 9.40 -37.56 -9.83
C ALA A 484 8.06 -38.24 -10.13
N PRO A 485 8.00 -39.50 -10.62
CA PRO A 485 6.77 -40.04 -11.20
C PRO A 485 5.60 -40.09 -10.21
N ALA A 486 5.88 -40.47 -8.97
CA ALA A 486 4.89 -40.57 -7.91
C ALA A 486 4.50 -39.22 -7.28
N GLN A 487 5.25 -38.14 -7.53
CA GLN A 487 5.03 -36.81 -6.93
C GLN A 487 5.36 -35.68 -7.92
N SER A 488 4.99 -35.84 -9.19
CA SER A 488 5.46 -34.92 -10.24
C SER A 488 4.92 -33.51 -10.01
N TYR A 489 5.84 -32.53 -9.96
CA TYR A 489 5.53 -31.12 -9.74
C TYR A 489 4.46 -30.59 -10.73
N PRO A 490 4.61 -30.68 -12.06
CA PRO A 490 3.61 -30.16 -13.00
C PRO A 490 2.26 -30.89 -12.91
N VAL A 491 2.25 -32.18 -12.56
CA VAL A 491 1.00 -32.95 -12.39
C VAL A 491 0.23 -32.44 -11.18
N LEU A 492 0.89 -32.27 -10.04
CA LEU A 492 0.28 -31.73 -8.83
C LEU A 492 -0.15 -30.26 -9.00
N LEU A 493 0.70 -29.43 -9.61
CA LEU A 493 0.38 -28.04 -9.97
C LEU A 493 -0.93 -27.98 -10.76
N ASN A 494 -1.01 -28.75 -11.85
CA ASN A 494 -2.18 -28.74 -12.72
C ASN A 494 -3.45 -29.22 -12.00
N TRP A 495 -3.34 -30.19 -11.10
CA TRP A 495 -4.47 -30.70 -10.33
C TRP A 495 -5.02 -29.67 -9.36
N TRP A 496 -4.16 -28.97 -8.61
CA TRP A 496 -4.60 -27.90 -7.70
C TRP A 496 -5.31 -26.78 -8.46
N LEU A 497 -4.77 -26.36 -9.60
CA LEU A 497 -5.36 -25.31 -10.43
C LEU A 497 -6.70 -25.74 -11.06
N ALA A 498 -6.85 -27.01 -11.44
CA ALA A 498 -8.11 -27.54 -11.97
C ALA A 498 -9.21 -27.58 -10.90
N ASN A 499 -8.85 -27.63 -9.63
CA ASN A 499 -9.76 -27.71 -8.50
C ASN A 499 -10.02 -26.36 -7.79
N ASN A 500 -9.78 -25.24 -8.48
CA ASN A 500 -9.89 -23.90 -7.95
C ASN A 500 -11.06 -23.09 -8.56
N PRO A 501 -12.34 -23.47 -8.31
CA PRO A 501 -13.50 -22.83 -8.92
C PRO A 501 -13.72 -21.38 -8.46
N LYS A 502 -13.14 -21.00 -7.31
CA LYS A 502 -13.22 -19.64 -6.76
C LYS A 502 -12.09 -18.74 -7.23
N GLN A 503 -11.22 -19.24 -8.10
CA GLN A 503 -10.11 -18.46 -8.68
C GLN A 503 -9.23 -17.81 -7.60
N ARG A 504 -9.06 -18.49 -6.47
CA ARG A 504 -8.15 -18.04 -5.41
C ARG A 504 -6.72 -18.05 -5.92
N HIS A 505 -5.87 -17.20 -5.38
CA HIS A 505 -4.49 -17.19 -5.81
C HIS A 505 -3.81 -18.49 -5.36
N VAL A 506 -3.00 -19.07 -6.22
CA VAL A 506 -2.17 -20.22 -5.90
C VAL A 506 -0.71 -19.77 -5.97
N TYR A 507 -0.01 -19.85 -4.84
CA TYR A 507 1.41 -19.55 -4.75
C TYR A 507 2.13 -20.84 -4.41
N ILE A 508 2.96 -21.39 -5.28
CA ILE A 508 3.48 -22.74 -5.07
C ILE A 508 4.55 -22.76 -3.97
N GLY A 509 4.47 -23.73 -3.07
CA GLY A 509 5.53 -23.95 -2.08
C GLY A 509 6.68 -24.72 -2.71
N ASN A 510 7.85 -24.10 -2.85
CA ASN A 510 9.07 -24.74 -3.37
C ASN A 510 10.07 -24.97 -2.23
N ASN A 511 10.66 -26.16 -2.16
CA ASN A 511 11.63 -26.49 -1.11
C ASN A 511 13.07 -26.39 -1.63
N ILE A 512 13.68 -25.23 -1.40
CA ILE A 512 15.08 -24.95 -1.72
C ILE A 512 16.04 -25.52 -0.67
N ALA A 513 15.56 -25.84 0.55
CA ALA A 513 16.39 -26.47 1.56
C ALA A 513 16.87 -27.89 1.17
N LEU A 514 16.23 -28.52 0.17
CA LEU A 514 16.63 -29.81 -0.39
C LEU A 514 17.68 -29.72 -1.52
N LEU A 515 18.18 -28.53 -1.84
CA LEU A 515 19.28 -28.37 -2.79
C LEU A 515 20.50 -29.17 -2.34
N ASN A 516 20.98 -30.08 -3.19
CA ASN A 516 22.06 -31.03 -2.87
C ASN A 516 23.21 -31.08 -3.90
N GLY A 517 23.12 -30.33 -5.01
CA GLY A 517 24.20 -30.21 -6.01
C GLY A 517 24.30 -31.41 -6.93
N LYS A 518 23.31 -32.29 -6.91
CA LYS A 518 23.21 -33.48 -7.74
C LYS A 518 21.92 -33.44 -8.55
N ASP A 519 20.87 -34.08 -8.04
CA ASP A 519 19.58 -34.19 -8.72
C ASP A 519 18.57 -33.12 -8.28
N ARG A 520 18.97 -32.27 -7.33
CA ARG A 520 18.24 -31.08 -6.89
C ARG A 520 19.22 -29.92 -6.85
N ASP A 521 19.40 -29.27 -8.00
CA ASP A 521 20.20 -28.07 -8.15
C ASP A 521 19.31 -26.83 -8.39
N VAL A 522 19.92 -25.67 -8.53
CA VAL A 522 19.18 -24.41 -8.72
C VAL A 522 18.42 -24.37 -10.04
N THR A 523 18.87 -25.10 -11.07
CA THR A 523 18.17 -25.16 -12.37
C THR A 523 16.84 -25.89 -12.27
N GLU A 524 16.72 -26.86 -11.37
CA GLU A 524 15.44 -27.49 -11.04
C GLU A 524 14.44 -26.45 -10.48
N ILE A 525 14.89 -25.59 -9.57
CA ILE A 525 14.05 -24.54 -8.97
C ILE A 525 13.66 -23.48 -10.01
N GLU A 526 14.59 -23.07 -10.87
CA GLU A 526 14.31 -22.15 -11.98
C GLU A 526 13.20 -22.69 -12.90
N ARG A 527 13.31 -23.96 -13.32
CA ARG A 527 12.28 -24.61 -14.14
C ARG A 527 10.93 -24.74 -13.43
N GLN A 528 10.93 -24.99 -12.11
CA GLN A 528 9.69 -25.01 -11.32
C GLN A 528 9.01 -23.63 -11.30
N VAL A 529 9.78 -22.56 -11.13
CA VAL A 529 9.26 -21.17 -11.20
C VAL A 529 8.70 -20.88 -12.59
N ASP A 530 9.37 -21.33 -13.66
CA ASP A 530 8.87 -21.15 -15.03
C ASP A 530 7.58 -21.92 -15.29
N LEU A 531 7.47 -23.16 -14.80
CA LEU A 531 6.22 -23.94 -14.86
C LEU A 531 5.08 -23.22 -14.13
N THR A 532 5.33 -22.64 -12.96
CA THR A 532 4.35 -21.81 -12.26
C THR A 532 3.94 -20.60 -13.12
N ARG A 533 4.91 -19.88 -13.70
CA ARG A 533 4.66 -18.69 -14.54
C ARG A 533 3.88 -18.98 -15.82
N GLN A 534 4.00 -20.18 -16.38
CA GLN A 534 3.22 -20.64 -17.53
C GLN A 534 1.73 -20.84 -17.19
N GLN A 535 1.38 -20.96 -15.90
CA GLN A 535 0.01 -21.19 -15.43
C GLN A 535 -0.64 -19.92 -14.85
N ARG A 536 -0.12 -18.72 -15.14
CA ARG A 536 -0.63 -17.45 -14.61
C ARG A 536 -2.10 -17.19 -14.95
N ASP A 537 -2.55 -17.56 -16.14
CA ASP A 537 -3.95 -17.43 -16.57
C ASP A 537 -4.90 -18.34 -15.78
N ARG A 538 -4.35 -19.27 -14.98
CA ARG A 538 -5.09 -20.16 -14.07
C ARG A 538 -4.83 -19.83 -12.61
N PHE A 539 -4.42 -18.59 -12.31
CA PHE A 539 -4.20 -18.05 -10.97
C PHE A 539 -2.99 -18.63 -10.20
N ALA A 540 -2.06 -19.30 -10.89
CA ALA A 540 -0.73 -19.60 -10.35
C ALA A 540 0.15 -18.34 -10.43
N LEU A 541 0.12 -17.52 -9.38
CA LEU A 541 0.59 -16.12 -9.43
C LEU A 541 1.86 -15.87 -8.60
N GLY A 542 2.57 -16.92 -8.20
CA GLY A 542 3.79 -16.75 -7.43
C GLY A 542 4.29 -18.03 -6.77
N ASN A 543 5.33 -17.88 -5.96
CA ASN A 543 5.98 -18.98 -5.25
C ASN A 543 6.36 -18.53 -3.82
N ILE A 544 6.40 -19.48 -2.90
CA ILE A 544 6.91 -19.31 -1.54
C ILE A 544 8.03 -20.33 -1.32
N PHE A 545 9.22 -19.87 -0.92
CA PHE A 545 10.40 -20.72 -0.80
C PHE A 545 10.66 -21.17 0.64
N TYR A 546 10.82 -22.48 0.84
CA TYR A 546 11.23 -23.09 2.11
C TYR A 546 12.73 -23.46 2.04
N SER A 547 13.62 -22.82 2.79
CA SER A 547 13.41 -21.67 3.68
C SER A 547 14.53 -20.63 3.55
N MET A 548 14.39 -19.51 4.25
CA MET A 548 15.28 -18.34 4.16
C MET A 548 16.77 -18.66 4.41
N GLU A 549 17.09 -19.58 5.32
CA GLU A 549 18.45 -20.08 5.58
C GLU A 549 19.20 -20.40 4.28
N THR A 550 18.52 -21.05 3.32
CA THR A 550 19.15 -21.50 2.07
C THR A 550 19.60 -20.32 1.21
N PHE A 551 18.81 -19.24 1.18
CA PHE A 551 19.25 -17.98 0.58
C PHE A 551 20.39 -17.38 1.40
N SER A 552 20.29 -17.31 2.73
CA SER A 552 21.28 -16.67 3.60
C SER A 552 22.68 -17.25 3.49
N ILE A 553 22.80 -18.57 3.36
CA ILE A 553 24.10 -19.22 3.13
C ILE A 553 24.47 -19.32 1.64
N ASN A 554 23.63 -18.79 0.75
CA ASN A 554 23.74 -18.85 -0.71
C ASN A 554 24.06 -20.27 -1.22
N ARG A 555 23.29 -21.27 -0.74
CA ARG A 555 23.56 -22.68 -1.06
C ARG A 555 23.56 -22.87 -2.58
N GLN A 556 24.68 -23.33 -3.13
CA GLN A 556 24.87 -23.56 -4.58
C GLN A 556 24.63 -22.32 -5.46
N GLY A 557 24.87 -21.10 -4.94
CA GLY A 557 24.68 -19.88 -5.72
C GLY A 557 23.21 -19.55 -5.98
N VAL A 558 22.27 -20.12 -5.20
CA VAL A 558 20.83 -19.90 -5.37
C VAL A 558 20.47 -18.42 -5.30
N SER A 559 21.06 -17.65 -4.39
CA SER A 559 20.79 -16.22 -4.28
C SER A 559 21.28 -15.47 -5.53
N ASP A 560 22.47 -15.81 -6.02
CA ASP A 560 23.03 -15.19 -7.23
C ASP A 560 22.17 -15.48 -8.46
N ARG A 561 21.67 -16.72 -8.59
CA ARG A 561 20.78 -17.11 -9.69
C ARG A 561 19.44 -16.40 -9.61
N PHE A 562 18.90 -16.20 -8.41
CA PHE A 562 17.67 -15.42 -8.21
C PHE A 562 17.86 -13.95 -8.62
N GLN A 563 18.99 -13.33 -8.25
CA GLN A 563 19.29 -11.94 -8.61
C GLN A 563 19.52 -11.75 -10.10
N THR A 564 20.15 -12.71 -10.77
CA THR A 564 20.60 -12.56 -12.16
C THR A 564 19.60 -13.08 -13.19
N ALA A 565 18.83 -14.13 -12.86
CA ALA A 565 18.00 -14.83 -13.82
C ALA A 565 16.52 -14.94 -13.40
N ILE A 566 16.22 -15.35 -12.16
CA ILE A 566 14.84 -15.73 -11.78
C ILE A 566 14.00 -14.52 -11.41
N TYR A 567 14.46 -13.67 -10.49
CA TYR A 567 13.80 -12.47 -9.97
C TYR A 567 14.63 -11.20 -10.18
N ARG A 568 15.21 -11.05 -11.37
CA ARG A 568 16.06 -9.89 -11.72
C ARG A 568 15.35 -8.54 -11.56
N ASP A 569 14.10 -8.46 -12.01
CA ASP A 569 13.35 -7.21 -12.08
C ASP A 569 12.34 -7.10 -10.92
N PRO A 570 12.17 -5.91 -10.30
CA PRO A 570 11.19 -5.71 -9.24
C PRO A 570 9.76 -5.84 -9.78
N VAL A 571 8.86 -6.37 -8.96
CA VAL A 571 7.43 -6.51 -9.30
C VAL A 571 6.55 -6.31 -8.08
N LEU A 572 5.33 -5.80 -8.28
CA LEU A 572 4.32 -5.81 -7.23
C LEU A 572 3.73 -7.21 -7.05
N ALA A 573 3.23 -7.45 -5.84
CA ALA A 573 2.34 -8.58 -5.59
C ALA A 573 1.08 -8.51 -6.48
N PRO A 574 0.43 -9.65 -6.76
CA PRO A 574 -0.83 -9.68 -7.49
C PRO A 574 -1.93 -8.93 -6.74
N VAL A 575 -2.75 -8.18 -7.48
CA VAL A 575 -3.97 -7.57 -6.90
C VAL A 575 -4.97 -8.67 -6.56
N ILE A 576 -5.68 -8.52 -5.44
CA ILE A 576 -6.68 -9.51 -4.99
C ILE A 576 -8.09 -8.93 -5.21
N PRO A 577 -8.77 -9.26 -6.32
CA PRO A 577 -9.94 -8.52 -6.78
C PRO A 577 -11.18 -8.69 -5.90
N TRP A 578 -11.27 -9.75 -5.10
CA TRP A 578 -12.37 -9.97 -4.16
C TRP A 578 -12.17 -9.31 -2.80
N LEU A 579 -11.01 -8.65 -2.58
CA LEU A 579 -10.79 -7.82 -1.40
C LEU A 579 -11.14 -6.38 -1.73
N THR A 580 -11.91 -5.75 -0.86
CA THR A 580 -12.45 -4.40 -1.09
C THR A 580 -11.41 -3.34 -0.70
N LEU A 581 -10.85 -2.63 -1.70
CA LEU A 581 -10.16 -1.36 -1.48
C LEU A 581 -10.29 -0.46 -2.71
N SER A 582 -10.43 0.84 -2.48
CA SER A 582 -10.42 1.84 -3.55
C SER A 582 -9.04 1.93 -4.20
N THR A 583 -9.02 2.12 -5.52
CA THR A 583 -7.81 2.53 -6.23
C THR A 583 -7.25 3.82 -5.59
N PRO A 584 -5.96 3.88 -5.26
CA PRO A 584 -5.39 5.09 -4.68
C PRO A 584 -5.46 6.26 -5.67
N THR A 585 -5.58 7.47 -5.13
CA THR A 585 -5.48 8.70 -5.93
C THR A 585 -4.07 8.86 -6.50
N PRO A 586 -3.90 9.34 -7.75
CA PRO A 586 -2.57 9.64 -8.30
C PRO A 586 -1.74 10.59 -7.42
N PRO A 587 -0.40 10.48 -7.44
CA PRO A 587 0.48 11.40 -6.72
C PRO A 587 0.25 12.85 -7.13
N THR A 588 0.43 13.78 -6.20
CA THR A 588 0.28 15.22 -6.49
C THR A 588 1.62 15.94 -6.41
N ARG A 589 1.69 17.12 -7.04
CA ARG A 589 2.91 17.97 -7.07
C ARG A 589 4.14 17.21 -7.56
N VAL A 590 3.96 16.32 -8.54
CA VAL A 590 5.06 15.61 -9.19
C VAL A 590 5.87 16.62 -10.00
N ARG A 591 7.12 16.85 -9.63
CA ARG A 591 8.01 17.83 -10.26
C ARG A 591 9.37 17.20 -10.55
N ALA A 592 9.95 17.57 -11.68
CA ALA A 592 11.33 17.24 -12.05
C ALA A 592 12.19 18.50 -11.98
N ARG A 593 13.33 18.43 -11.29
CA ARG A 593 14.34 19.49 -11.25
C ARG A 593 15.71 18.87 -11.01
N ASP A 594 16.73 19.27 -11.77
CA ASP A 594 18.13 18.88 -11.57
C ASP A 594 18.32 17.34 -11.45
N GLY A 595 17.71 16.55 -12.36
CA GLY A 595 17.79 15.08 -12.34
C GLY A 595 17.03 14.40 -11.18
N LYS A 596 16.17 15.14 -10.46
CA LYS A 596 15.45 14.64 -9.28
C LYS A 596 13.95 14.81 -9.43
N LEU A 597 13.21 13.73 -9.16
CA LEU A 597 11.77 13.75 -8.99
C LEU A 597 11.40 14.05 -7.55
N THR A 598 10.37 14.87 -7.36
CA THR A 598 9.74 15.16 -6.06
C THR A 598 8.24 15.09 -6.19
N TRP A 599 7.54 14.63 -5.15
CA TRP A 599 6.08 14.57 -5.12
C TRP A 599 5.56 14.71 -3.68
N SER A 600 4.27 14.97 -3.54
CA SER A 600 3.57 14.99 -2.26
C SER A 600 2.76 13.71 -2.06
N VAL A 601 2.63 13.29 -0.80
CA VAL A 601 1.79 12.17 -0.42
C VAL A 601 0.32 12.52 -0.72
N ALA A 602 -0.38 11.65 -1.43
CA ALA A 602 -1.74 11.93 -1.89
C ALA A 602 -2.81 11.58 -0.83
N THR A 603 -2.68 10.44 -0.14
CA THR A 603 -3.70 9.88 0.77
C THR A 603 -3.10 9.01 1.88
N PRO A 604 -3.84 8.71 2.97
CA PRO A 604 -3.34 7.96 4.13
C PRO A 604 -3.16 6.43 3.96
N ASP A 605 -3.33 5.84 2.76
CA ASP A 605 -3.23 4.37 2.56
C ASP A 605 -2.21 3.96 1.47
N ILE A 606 -1.15 4.76 1.32
CA ILE A 606 -0.08 4.43 0.38
C ILE A 606 0.91 3.46 1.02
N ARG A 607 1.19 2.38 0.29
CA ARG A 607 2.14 1.32 0.67
C ARG A 607 3.47 1.45 -0.04
N ALA A 608 3.42 1.86 -1.29
CA ALA A 608 4.58 2.07 -2.14
C ALA A 608 4.27 3.06 -3.25
N TRP A 609 5.30 3.44 -3.98
CA TRP A 609 5.21 4.14 -5.24
C TRP A 609 5.84 3.28 -6.32
N THR A 610 5.21 3.21 -7.50
CA THR A 610 5.82 2.60 -8.68
C THR A 610 6.28 3.68 -9.62
N LEU A 611 7.54 3.57 -10.06
CA LEU A 611 8.15 4.49 -11.01
C LEU A 611 8.43 3.75 -12.32
N TYR A 612 7.71 4.14 -13.36
CA TYR A 612 7.89 3.62 -14.71
C TYR A 612 8.71 4.60 -15.53
N GLN A 613 9.52 4.08 -16.44
CA GLN A 613 10.19 4.88 -17.46
C GLN A 613 9.61 4.54 -18.83
N LYS A 614 9.35 5.57 -19.63
CA LYS A 614 8.95 5.42 -21.03
C LYS A 614 10.17 5.08 -21.87
N GLN A 615 10.14 3.97 -22.57
CA GLN A 615 11.13 3.57 -23.57
C GLN A 615 10.36 3.22 -24.86
N ASN A 616 10.59 3.97 -25.93
CA ASN A 616 9.73 3.98 -27.11
C ASN A 616 8.27 4.23 -26.70
N ASP A 617 7.32 3.39 -27.12
CA ASP A 617 5.91 3.47 -26.71
C ASP A 617 5.52 2.54 -25.56
N ARG A 618 6.51 2.01 -24.81
CA ARG A 618 6.28 1.11 -23.67
C ARG A 618 6.70 1.75 -22.34
N TRP A 619 5.91 1.48 -21.32
CA TRP A 619 6.21 1.82 -19.93
C TRP A 619 6.80 0.62 -19.21
N THR A 620 8.02 0.74 -18.71
CA THR A 620 8.70 -0.33 -17.98
C THR A 620 8.84 0.06 -16.52
N LEU A 621 8.41 -0.79 -15.60
CA LEU A 621 8.61 -0.59 -14.16
C LEU A 621 10.12 -0.62 -13.86
N ARG A 622 10.64 0.44 -13.25
CA ARG A 622 12.07 0.56 -12.90
C ARG A 622 12.32 0.42 -11.41
N GLN A 623 11.43 0.99 -10.60
CA GLN A 623 11.58 1.03 -9.16
C GLN A 623 10.23 0.90 -8.47
N ILE A 624 10.25 0.22 -7.33
CA ILE A 624 9.20 0.25 -6.31
C ILE A 624 9.80 0.95 -5.11
N LEU A 625 9.23 2.07 -4.69
CA LEU A 625 9.75 2.92 -3.64
C LEU A 625 8.86 2.81 -2.38
N PRO A 626 9.43 2.82 -1.17
CA PRO A 626 8.65 2.80 0.07
C PRO A 626 7.66 3.96 0.17
N ALA A 627 6.54 3.76 0.88
CA ALA A 627 5.49 4.77 1.06
C ALA A 627 6.00 6.16 1.50
N LYS A 628 6.98 6.18 2.41
CA LYS A 628 7.54 7.42 2.98
C LYS A 628 8.47 8.17 2.03
N THR A 629 8.84 7.57 0.91
CA THR A 629 9.68 8.21 -0.11
C THR A 629 8.86 9.22 -0.89
N THR A 630 9.34 10.46 -0.95
CA THR A 630 8.72 11.57 -1.70
C THR A 630 9.68 12.16 -2.74
N THR A 631 10.82 11.49 -2.95
CA THR A 631 11.82 11.90 -3.92
C THR A 631 12.63 10.72 -4.46
N ALA A 632 13.03 10.82 -5.73
CA ALA A 632 13.90 9.83 -6.38
C ALA A 632 14.85 10.54 -7.36
N ALA A 633 16.12 10.18 -7.33
CA ALA A 633 17.08 10.57 -8.37
C ALA A 633 16.87 9.66 -9.59
N VAL A 634 16.75 10.27 -10.77
CA VAL A 634 16.47 9.52 -12.00
C VAL A 634 17.25 10.12 -13.17
N PRO A 635 17.73 9.31 -14.13
CA PRO A 635 18.31 9.82 -15.36
C PRO A 635 17.33 10.66 -16.18
N SER A 636 17.81 11.43 -17.15
CA SER A 636 16.95 12.11 -18.12
C SER A 636 16.02 11.12 -18.82
N GLY A 637 14.76 11.53 -19.00
CA GLY A 637 13.74 10.67 -19.60
C GLY A 637 12.33 11.06 -19.21
N THR A 638 11.35 10.32 -19.71
CA THR A 638 9.94 10.50 -19.34
C THR A 638 9.50 9.38 -18.41
N TYR A 639 8.89 9.74 -17.29
CA TYR A 639 8.51 8.83 -16.21
C TYR A 639 7.01 8.90 -15.93
N ALA A 640 6.46 7.82 -15.39
CA ALA A 640 5.12 7.79 -14.81
C ALA A 640 5.22 7.30 -13.37
N LEU A 641 4.78 8.15 -12.44
CA LEU A 641 4.77 7.83 -11.01
C LEU A 641 3.35 7.45 -10.57
N CYS A 642 3.18 6.29 -9.96
CA CYS A 642 1.88 5.83 -9.46
C CYS A 642 1.93 5.63 -7.94
N ALA A 643 0.79 5.84 -7.31
CA ALA A 643 0.52 5.45 -5.94
C ALA A 643 0.12 3.97 -5.90
N VAL A 644 0.59 3.23 -4.89
CA VAL A 644 0.23 1.82 -4.67
C VAL A 644 -0.36 1.67 -3.28
N ASN A 645 -1.53 1.05 -3.16
CA ASN A 645 -2.14 0.76 -1.85
C ASN A 645 -1.66 -0.59 -1.28
N ARG A 646 -2.13 -0.94 -0.08
CA ARG A 646 -1.77 -2.20 0.61
C ARG A 646 -2.16 -3.50 -0.09
N LEU A 647 -3.10 -3.46 -1.04
CA LEU A 647 -3.48 -4.60 -1.88
C LEU A 647 -2.83 -4.55 -3.26
N ALA A 648 -1.74 -3.80 -3.37
CA ALA A 648 -0.98 -3.58 -4.57
C ALA A 648 -1.75 -2.91 -5.72
N ALA A 649 -2.96 -2.37 -5.49
CA ALA A 649 -3.69 -1.65 -6.52
C ALA A 649 -2.99 -0.33 -6.84
N GLU A 650 -2.81 -0.06 -8.13
CA GLU A 650 -2.09 1.11 -8.64
C GLU A 650 -3.05 2.21 -9.12
N SER A 651 -2.72 3.47 -8.83
CA SER A 651 -3.36 4.63 -9.44
C SER A 651 -3.03 4.74 -10.92
N LEU A 652 -3.65 5.70 -11.63
CA LEU A 652 -3.06 6.19 -12.87
C LEU A 652 -1.68 6.78 -12.59
N GLY A 653 -0.76 6.62 -13.53
CA GLY A 653 0.60 7.15 -13.43
C GLY A 653 0.66 8.60 -13.87
N VAL A 654 1.21 9.48 -13.04
CA VAL A 654 1.43 10.89 -13.39
C VAL A 654 2.70 11.00 -14.22
N VAL A 655 2.55 11.48 -15.44
CA VAL A 655 3.63 11.63 -16.42
C VAL A 655 4.45 12.88 -16.11
N VAL A 656 5.77 12.72 -16.09
CA VAL A 656 6.73 13.79 -15.85
C VAL A 656 7.98 13.56 -16.69
N SER A 657 8.45 14.61 -17.37
CA SER A 657 9.72 14.59 -18.10
C SER A 657 10.83 15.20 -17.25
N VAL A 658 11.96 14.51 -17.19
CA VAL A 658 13.17 14.92 -16.48
C VAL A 658 14.21 15.27 -17.51
N THR A 659 14.64 16.52 -17.52
CA THR A 659 15.78 17.02 -18.30
C THR A 659 16.99 17.13 -17.38
N SER A 660 18.16 16.75 -17.89
CA SER A 660 19.46 16.92 -17.23
C SER A 660 19.87 18.38 -17.16
#